data_AF-A0A7V4HW59-F1
#
_entry.id   AF-A0A7V4HW59-F1
#
_cell.length_a   1.000
_cell.length_b   1.000
_cell.length_c   1.000
_cell.angle_alpha   90.00
_cell.angle_beta   90.00
_cell.angle_gamma   90.00
#
_symmetry.space_group_name_H-M   'P 1'
#
loop_
_entity.id
_entity.type
_entity.pdbx_description
1 polymer ?
#
loop_
_entity_poly.entity_id
_entity_poly.type
_entity_poly.pdbx_seq_one_letter_code
_entity_poly.pdbx_strand_id
1 'polypeptide(L)'
;MEEKGFMFSDAWDIRGRTLFWFAWFVGVMTAVAGAVADPPSSKPADLAAATDGVDLRPQFEAWGLAPRSQGARGTCSVFVVTQALEYAMASRPGRGTRLSVEFLNWASNKAIGQKADGGFFADLWSGYAAYGICREEEMPYGGAFDPNLRPSDDVIEHARQLRDIGLRLHWIKPWDVTTGLTEKQLLAIKDALRRQWPVCAGLRWPKQERWENGVLKMAPPDGVFDGHSVLLVGFRDDPSRPGGGVFLLRNSGRGPRDGWMSYEYARAYMNDAAWIDCVGCASAYPDAPGMMLKHGLLGVPAPVGRNRRVSSNQQPQWNSENLDMNWLMPGQSVDIPVLEGPGVITHIWMTSHAGWVGELNALSLRIYWDGNKEPGVEVPLGDFFAVGQGKPAAVESVPVQVSPTGSLTCYWRMPFRKSARIVVTNDNPDRSTGLYWQVDWVQVPDIPPDTPYFYARYRQEYPAAMGRDYTIADLEGRGQYVGSVLSVTLAQDGWFGEGDDFFYIDGEKVPSLQGTGSEDYFNDAWGFRPRTGPWFGQPRWQGDSAGDSGVAYRWHVLDPVHFTRSLKLTIEHKGNRLDDTEGFYLERPDFFSSVALWYQEGEPKPFGKLPPWPERRVPWQYHHLVRAFRQAQATGPAKAAVETTGFFGARPVLSWPNKAPGAVLTLPFQVAEDGRYAVRLTAAKGPGLGLYDIEIDSKKALEADFRAPEDSEADLLLGAHVMSKGNHTLAFRASSSADRVGPLAVEMLRLLKLPPEANRTERTHNEAHFIRLGIGRAVYAYRLAYGELPDSLETLAKSGIMPQRYLKDENFLPLRSRREGNHLVVESPRPGGWSHRWQGLDARR
;
A
#
# COMPACT_ATOMS: atom_id res chain seq x y z
N MET A 1 18.95 -56.91 35.74
CA MET A 1 17.72 -57.35 35.04
C MET A 1 16.79 -56.16 35.10
N GLU A 2 16.99 -55.25 34.15
CA GLU A 2 16.08 -54.98 33.00
C GLU A 2 14.95 -54.05 33.46
N GLU A 3 14.62 -52.93 32.82
CA GLU A 3 15.17 -52.21 31.67
C GLU A 3 14.52 -50.80 31.69
N LYS A 4 15.30 -49.80 31.26
CA LYS A 4 14.91 -48.55 30.57
C LYS A 4 13.98 -47.52 31.23
N GLY A 5 14.55 -46.33 31.43
CA GLY A 5 13.83 -45.05 31.51
C GLY A 5 14.77 -43.92 31.93
N PHE A 6 15.36 -43.20 30.98
CA PHE A 6 16.27 -42.07 31.18
C PHE A 6 15.64 -40.96 32.06
N MET A 7 16.34 -40.52 33.12
CA MET A 7 16.10 -39.28 33.84
C MET A 7 17.01 -38.17 33.30
N PHE A 8 16.43 -37.02 32.97
CA PHE A 8 17.12 -35.73 32.87
C PHE A 8 16.73 -34.89 34.11
N SER A 9 17.72 -34.37 34.82
CA SER A 9 17.66 -33.23 35.75
C SER A 9 18.17 -31.99 34.98
N ASP A 10 17.81 -30.72 35.22
CA ASP A 10 16.99 -30.07 36.23
C ASP A 10 16.59 -28.66 35.73
N ALA A 11 15.54 -28.13 36.38
CA ALA A 11 15.19 -26.72 36.61
C ALA A 11 14.43 -25.91 35.52
N TRP A 12 13.10 -25.89 35.68
CA TRP A 12 12.17 -24.80 35.35
C TRP A 12 11.26 -24.56 36.56
N ASP A 13 11.17 -23.33 37.07
CA ASP A 13 10.00 -22.71 37.72
C ASP A 13 10.36 -21.21 37.95
N ILE A 14 9.54 -20.16 37.79
CA ILE A 14 8.12 -19.95 38.17
C ILE A 14 7.45 -18.90 37.25
N ARG A 15 6.18 -19.14 36.89
CA ARG A 15 5.23 -18.21 36.22
C ARG A 15 4.11 -17.75 37.17
N GLY A 16 3.68 -16.48 37.03
CA GLY A 16 2.28 -15.93 37.10
C GLY A 16 1.44 -16.12 38.39
N ARG A 17 0.42 -15.32 38.78
CA ARG A 17 -0.55 -14.36 38.21
C ARG A 17 -1.05 -13.44 39.37
N THR A 18 -1.76 -12.29 39.24
CA THR A 18 -3.21 -12.02 38.94
C THR A 18 -3.41 -10.47 39.16
N LEU A 19 -3.92 -9.60 38.25
CA LEU A 19 -5.31 -9.24 37.82
C LEU A 19 -6.16 -8.28 38.72
N PHE A 20 -6.72 -7.22 38.09
CA PHE A 20 -7.94 -6.37 38.38
C PHE A 20 -7.88 -4.88 38.86
N TRP A 21 -8.25 -3.96 37.92
CA TRP A 21 -9.27 -2.86 37.89
C TRP A 21 -9.19 -1.44 38.56
N PHE A 22 -9.31 -0.42 37.68
CA PHE A 22 -10.19 0.81 37.59
C PHE A 22 -10.11 2.07 38.52
N ALA A 23 -9.87 3.23 37.86
CA ALA A 23 -10.66 4.51 37.77
C ALA A 23 -10.49 5.77 38.68
N TRP A 24 -10.31 6.94 37.98
CA TRP A 24 -10.94 8.30 38.10
C TRP A 24 -10.69 9.14 39.41
N PHE A 25 -10.50 10.50 39.51
CA PHE A 25 -10.81 11.70 38.68
C PHE A 25 -10.37 13.08 39.34
N VAL A 26 -10.37 14.18 38.55
CA VAL A 26 -10.57 15.67 38.79
C VAL A 26 -9.37 16.54 39.25
N GLY A 27 -9.09 17.78 38.76
CA GLY A 27 -9.69 18.74 37.82
C GLY A 27 -9.61 20.20 38.36
N VAL A 28 -9.30 21.23 37.54
CA VAL A 28 -9.55 22.67 37.86
C VAL A 28 -9.83 23.49 36.58
N MET A 29 -10.89 24.31 36.65
CA MET A 29 -11.40 25.28 35.66
C MET A 29 -10.79 26.68 35.81
N THR A 30 -10.91 27.52 34.77
CA THR A 30 -11.26 28.94 34.95
C THR A 30 -11.96 29.50 33.71
N ALA A 31 -13.02 30.27 33.96
CA ALA A 31 -13.89 30.93 33.01
C ALA A 31 -13.64 32.44 32.99
N VAL A 32 -13.93 33.12 31.88
CA VAL A 32 -14.29 34.55 31.86
C VAL A 32 -15.42 34.75 30.84
N ALA A 33 -16.45 35.49 31.27
CA ALA A 33 -17.67 35.84 30.53
C ALA A 33 -17.66 37.33 30.14
N GLY A 34 -18.51 37.73 29.16
CA GLY A 34 -19.10 39.09 29.17
C GLY A 34 -19.45 39.76 27.83
N ALA A 35 -20.76 39.72 27.49
CA ALA A 35 -21.65 40.75 26.89
C ALA A 35 -21.34 41.40 25.51
N VAL A 36 -22.14 41.22 24.44
CA VAL A 36 -23.51 41.72 24.05
C VAL A 36 -23.56 43.17 23.53
N ALA A 37 -23.91 43.34 22.24
CA ALA A 37 -24.79 44.41 21.71
C ALA A 37 -25.29 44.07 20.28
N ASP A 38 -26.58 44.31 20.02
CA ASP A 38 -27.40 43.94 18.84
C ASP A 38 -27.61 45.13 17.84
N PRO A 39 -28.26 44.92 16.65
CA PRO A 39 -27.97 45.62 15.38
C PRO A 39 -28.99 46.70 14.96
N PRO A 40 -28.84 47.33 13.76
CA PRO A 40 -30.04 47.63 12.97
C PRO A 40 -29.96 47.39 11.45
N SER A 41 -30.99 46.66 11.00
CA SER A 41 -31.89 46.87 9.85
C SER A 41 -31.40 47.04 8.38
N SER A 42 -31.97 46.14 7.56
CA SER A 42 -32.68 46.31 6.27
C SER A 42 -31.92 46.34 4.92
N LYS A 43 -31.91 45.16 4.26
CA LYS A 43 -32.26 44.76 2.84
C LYS A 43 -31.67 45.57 1.65
N PRO A 44 -31.57 45.03 0.39
CA PRO A 44 -31.95 43.72 -0.18
C PRO A 44 -30.90 43.05 -1.13
N ALA A 45 -31.22 41.84 -1.60
CA ALA A 45 -30.78 41.18 -2.84
C ALA A 45 -29.34 40.61 -2.97
N ASP A 46 -29.32 39.41 -3.56
CA ASP A 46 -28.22 38.61 -4.14
C ASP A 46 -27.02 38.23 -3.27
N LEU A 47 -27.02 36.96 -2.83
CA LEU A 47 -25.79 36.19 -2.61
C LEU A 47 -26.06 34.71 -2.85
N ALA A 48 -25.58 34.24 -4.00
CA ALA A 48 -25.25 32.84 -4.23
C ALA A 48 -24.12 32.42 -3.27
N ALA A 49 -24.43 31.50 -2.36
CA ALA A 49 -23.48 30.67 -1.63
C ALA A 49 -24.15 29.30 -1.41
N ALA A 50 -23.44 28.23 -1.74
CA ALA A 50 -23.95 26.86 -1.79
C ALA A 50 -24.59 26.41 -0.45
N THR A 51 -25.75 25.77 -0.54
CA THR A 51 -26.59 25.31 0.58
C THR A 51 -26.25 23.86 0.97
N ASP A 52 -25.57 23.63 2.10
CA ASP A 52 -25.27 22.28 2.65
C ASP A 52 -26.48 21.68 3.39
N GLY A 53 -27.48 21.20 2.65
CA GLY A 53 -28.64 20.47 3.20
C GLY A 53 -29.12 19.34 2.30
N VAL A 54 -29.82 18.37 2.87
CA VAL A 54 -30.41 17.22 2.16
C VAL A 54 -31.91 17.16 2.43
N ASP A 55 -32.70 16.86 1.40
CA ASP A 55 -34.14 16.60 1.50
C ASP A 55 -34.54 15.44 0.58
N LEU A 56 -34.91 14.30 1.16
CA LEU A 56 -35.30 13.09 0.43
C LEU A 56 -36.81 13.02 0.14
N ARG A 57 -37.63 13.95 0.64
CA ARG A 57 -39.09 13.91 0.44
C ARG A 57 -39.50 13.85 -1.05
N PRO A 58 -38.86 14.61 -1.96
CA PRO A 58 -39.18 14.51 -3.39
C PRO A 58 -38.98 13.09 -3.94
N GLN A 59 -37.98 12.35 -3.43
CA GLN A 59 -37.72 10.97 -3.84
C GLN A 59 -38.81 10.02 -3.35
N PHE A 60 -39.25 10.18 -2.09
CA PHE A 60 -40.40 9.44 -1.56
C PHE A 60 -41.66 9.72 -2.38
N GLU A 61 -41.92 10.96 -2.76
CA GLU A 61 -43.06 11.32 -3.61
C GLU A 61 -42.97 10.70 -5.01
N ALA A 62 -41.81 10.80 -5.66
CA ALA A 62 -41.57 10.23 -6.99
C ALA A 62 -41.79 8.71 -7.01
N TRP A 63 -41.49 8.02 -5.90
CA TRP A 63 -41.69 6.58 -5.78
C TRP A 63 -43.08 6.18 -5.27
N GLY A 64 -43.99 7.11 -5.04
CA GLY A 64 -45.33 6.82 -4.49
C GLY A 64 -45.30 6.39 -3.02
N LEU A 65 -44.23 6.73 -2.30
CA LEU A 65 -44.00 6.39 -0.90
C LEU A 65 -44.42 7.52 0.07
N ALA A 66 -45.64 8.04 -0.11
CA ALA A 66 -46.28 9.00 0.82
C ALA A 66 -46.26 8.54 2.31
N PRO A 67 -46.28 9.45 3.28
CA PRO A 67 -46.33 9.10 4.71
C PRO A 67 -47.58 8.25 5.05
N ARG A 68 -47.44 7.31 6.00
CA ARG A 68 -48.54 6.47 6.51
C ARG A 68 -48.79 6.74 8.00
N SER A 69 -50.05 6.59 8.43
CA SER A 69 -50.46 6.75 9.84
C SER A 69 -50.50 5.38 10.53
N GLN A 70 -49.90 5.29 11.71
CA GLN A 70 -49.96 4.09 12.56
C GLN A 70 -51.26 3.98 13.38
N GLY A 71 -52.14 4.98 13.29
CA GLY A 71 -53.38 5.01 14.08
C GLY A 71 -53.13 5.04 15.59
N ALA A 72 -53.86 4.22 16.34
CA ALA A 72 -53.77 4.15 17.81
C ALA A 72 -52.78 3.07 18.32
N ARG A 73 -52.11 2.35 17.42
CA ARG A 73 -51.25 1.19 17.75
C ARG A 73 -49.81 1.59 18.06
N GLY A 74 -49.13 0.77 18.87
CA GLY A 74 -47.75 0.97 19.35
C GLY A 74 -46.64 0.67 18.33
N THR A 75 -46.91 0.84 17.03
CA THR A 75 -46.10 0.25 15.95
C THR A 75 -45.17 1.26 15.24
N CYS A 76 -44.86 2.40 15.87
CA CYS A 76 -44.04 3.45 15.26
C CYS A 76 -42.71 2.93 14.68
N SER A 77 -42.01 2.07 15.42
CA SER A 77 -40.77 1.44 14.98
C SER A 77 -40.95 0.53 13.76
N VAL A 78 -42.05 -0.22 13.71
CA VAL A 78 -42.41 -1.09 12.58
C VAL A 78 -42.63 -0.25 11.32
N PHE A 79 -43.34 0.87 11.44
CA PHE A 79 -43.56 1.80 10.32
C PHE A 79 -42.25 2.42 9.82
N VAL A 80 -41.35 2.78 10.73
CA VAL A 80 -40.05 3.38 10.37
C VAL A 80 -39.17 2.38 9.63
N VAL A 81 -39.02 1.16 10.15
CA VAL A 81 -38.24 0.11 9.47
C VAL A 81 -38.88 -0.28 8.14
N THR A 82 -40.20 -0.40 8.09
CA THR A 82 -40.92 -0.70 6.84
C THR A 82 -40.69 0.38 5.79
N GLN A 83 -40.75 1.66 6.15
CA GLN A 83 -40.47 2.76 5.21
C GLN A 83 -39.01 2.79 4.74
N ALA A 84 -38.06 2.44 5.60
CA ALA A 84 -36.66 2.30 5.20
C ALA A 84 -36.46 1.12 4.22
N LEU A 85 -37.13 -0.02 4.45
CA LEU A 85 -37.16 -1.16 3.53
C LEU A 85 -37.81 -0.78 2.19
N GLU A 86 -38.96 -0.09 2.21
CA GLU A 86 -39.64 0.41 1.02
C GLU A 86 -38.73 1.32 0.19
N TYR A 87 -38.04 2.26 0.85
CA TYR A 87 -37.12 3.18 0.20
C TYR A 87 -35.91 2.45 -0.39
N ALA A 88 -35.32 1.52 0.36
CA ALA A 88 -34.22 0.69 -0.13
C ALA A 88 -34.64 -0.14 -1.35
N MET A 89 -35.80 -0.80 -1.30
CA MET A 89 -36.32 -1.57 -2.43
C MET A 89 -36.63 -0.69 -3.65
N ALA A 90 -37.17 0.51 -3.43
CA ALA A 90 -37.53 1.43 -4.52
C ALA A 90 -36.32 2.01 -5.25
N SER A 91 -35.17 2.10 -4.58
CA SER A 91 -33.94 2.65 -5.16
C SER A 91 -33.31 1.79 -6.27
N ARG A 92 -33.71 0.52 -6.43
CA ARG A 92 -33.32 -0.34 -7.57
C ARG A 92 -34.10 -0.03 -8.86
N PRO A 93 -35.44 -0.20 -8.90
CA PRO A 93 -36.23 -0.02 -10.12
C PRO A 93 -36.67 1.44 -10.33
N GLY A 94 -36.43 2.34 -9.38
CA GLY A 94 -36.94 3.71 -9.41
C GLY A 94 -38.45 3.82 -9.17
N ARG A 95 -39.07 2.80 -8.54
CA ARG A 95 -40.51 2.72 -8.26
C ARG A 95 -40.74 2.08 -6.89
N GLY A 96 -41.56 2.72 -6.05
CA GLY A 96 -41.92 2.21 -4.73
C GLY A 96 -42.95 1.09 -4.78
N THR A 97 -42.77 0.12 -3.87
CA THR A 97 -43.75 -0.92 -3.56
C THR A 97 -44.10 -0.78 -2.09
N ARG A 98 -45.38 -0.84 -1.73
CA ARG A 98 -45.81 -0.81 -0.33
C ARG A 98 -45.63 -2.16 0.32
N LEU A 99 -44.96 -2.15 1.46
CA LEU A 99 -44.65 -3.35 2.24
C LEU A 99 -45.53 -3.42 3.49
N SER A 100 -45.89 -4.65 3.86
CA SER A 100 -46.78 -4.93 4.97
C SER A 100 -46.11 -4.65 6.31
N VAL A 101 -46.62 -3.64 7.01
CA VAL A 101 -46.26 -3.36 8.41
C VAL A 101 -46.74 -4.51 9.31
N GLU A 102 -47.92 -5.07 9.05
CA GLU A 102 -48.48 -6.16 9.85
C GLU A 102 -47.61 -7.42 9.77
N PHE A 103 -47.13 -7.77 8.58
CA PHE A 103 -46.25 -8.91 8.38
C PHE A 103 -44.92 -8.72 9.09
N LEU A 104 -44.29 -7.54 9.00
CA LEU A 104 -43.02 -7.29 9.68
C LEU A 104 -43.18 -7.38 11.21
N ASN A 105 -44.29 -6.88 11.75
CA ASN A 105 -44.62 -7.01 13.17
C ASN A 105 -44.80 -8.48 13.58
N TRP A 106 -45.52 -9.27 12.76
CA TRP A 106 -45.67 -10.70 12.96
C TRP A 106 -44.33 -11.45 12.88
N ALA A 107 -43.52 -11.18 11.86
CA ALA A 107 -42.25 -11.83 11.60
C ALA A 107 -41.25 -11.58 12.74
N SER A 108 -41.21 -10.34 13.24
CA SER A 108 -40.44 -9.96 14.42
C SER A 108 -40.83 -10.80 15.63
N ASN A 109 -42.13 -10.79 15.98
CA ASN A 109 -42.67 -11.57 17.09
C ASN A 109 -42.37 -13.08 16.97
N LYS A 110 -42.44 -13.64 15.76
CA LYS A 110 -42.07 -15.04 15.51
C LYS A 110 -40.58 -15.30 15.70
N ALA A 111 -39.72 -14.42 15.21
CA ALA A 111 -38.28 -14.58 15.31
C ALA A 111 -37.79 -14.51 16.78
N ILE A 112 -38.39 -13.66 17.61
CA ILE A 112 -37.97 -13.46 19.00
C ILE A 112 -38.87 -14.18 20.03
N GLY A 113 -39.90 -14.89 19.58
CA GLY A 113 -40.83 -15.62 20.46
C GLY A 113 -41.73 -14.74 21.32
N GLN A 114 -42.14 -13.56 20.83
CA GLN A 114 -43.01 -12.61 21.55
C GLN A 114 -44.41 -12.48 20.91
N LYS A 115 -45.30 -11.75 21.59
CA LYS A 115 -46.66 -11.39 21.14
C LYS A 115 -46.95 -9.92 21.47
N ALA A 116 -46.05 -9.03 21.07
CA ALA A 116 -46.12 -7.59 21.33
C ALA A 116 -46.54 -6.79 20.08
N ASP A 117 -47.21 -5.66 20.27
CA ASP A 117 -47.58 -4.75 19.17
C ASP A 117 -46.53 -3.66 19.01
N GLY A 118 -45.52 -3.92 18.17
CA GLY A 118 -44.30 -3.14 18.05
C GLY A 118 -43.06 -3.90 18.55
N GLY A 119 -41.88 -3.29 18.40
CA GLY A 119 -40.60 -3.89 18.80
C GLY A 119 -39.41 -2.98 18.57
N PHE A 120 -38.22 -3.37 19.01
CA PHE A 120 -36.99 -2.61 18.73
C PHE A 120 -36.52 -2.83 17.29
N PHE A 121 -35.70 -1.93 16.74
CA PHE A 121 -35.16 -2.09 15.39
C PHE A 121 -34.40 -3.41 15.20
N ALA A 122 -33.73 -3.91 16.25
CA ALA A 122 -33.03 -5.19 16.23
C ALA A 122 -33.99 -6.40 16.10
N ASP A 123 -35.13 -6.34 16.77
CA ASP A 123 -36.16 -7.38 16.71
C ASP A 123 -36.81 -7.42 15.33
N LEU A 124 -37.16 -6.23 14.82
CA LEU A 124 -37.75 -6.06 13.49
C LEU A 124 -36.82 -6.56 12.40
N TRP A 125 -35.52 -6.26 12.52
CA TRP A 125 -34.53 -6.78 11.59
C TRP A 125 -34.35 -8.29 11.70
N SER A 126 -34.40 -8.86 12.91
CA SER A 126 -34.38 -10.31 13.11
C SER A 126 -35.58 -10.99 12.43
N GLY A 127 -36.76 -10.38 12.53
CA GLY A 127 -37.96 -10.79 11.81
C GLY A 127 -37.78 -10.78 10.29
N TYR A 128 -37.30 -9.66 9.74
CA TYR A 128 -37.00 -9.53 8.31
C TYR A 128 -35.94 -10.54 7.84
N ALA A 129 -34.86 -10.72 8.59
CA ALA A 129 -33.81 -11.67 8.23
C ALA A 129 -34.32 -13.13 8.21
N ALA A 130 -35.20 -13.50 9.16
CA ALA A 130 -35.73 -14.84 9.24
C ALA A 130 -36.83 -15.13 8.20
N TYR A 131 -37.75 -14.18 7.99
CA TYR A 131 -39.00 -14.41 7.24
C TYR A 131 -39.21 -13.48 6.04
N GLY A 132 -38.40 -12.43 5.89
CA GLY A 132 -38.56 -11.41 4.87
C GLY A 132 -39.69 -10.43 5.17
N ILE A 133 -40.28 -9.89 4.10
CA ILE A 133 -41.44 -8.99 4.18
C ILE A 133 -42.30 -9.15 2.92
N CYS A 134 -43.63 -9.09 3.06
CA CYS A 134 -44.57 -9.18 1.93
C CYS A 134 -45.12 -7.80 1.53
N ARG A 135 -45.88 -7.74 0.43
CA ARG A 135 -46.59 -6.51 0.01
C ARG A 135 -47.73 -6.19 0.97
N GLU A 136 -48.04 -4.91 1.12
CA GLU A 136 -49.13 -4.44 1.99
C GLU A 136 -50.47 -5.10 1.66
N GLU A 137 -50.75 -5.36 0.39
CA GLU A 137 -51.99 -6.02 -0.08
C GLU A 137 -52.12 -7.49 0.34
N GLU A 138 -51.00 -8.17 0.63
CA GLU A 138 -50.97 -9.59 1.01
C GLU A 138 -51.25 -9.79 2.50
N MET A 139 -50.95 -8.79 3.32
CA MET A 139 -51.29 -8.77 4.76
C MET A 139 -51.52 -7.32 5.21
N PRO A 140 -52.72 -6.75 5.00
CA PRO A 140 -52.98 -5.35 5.27
C PRO A 140 -52.86 -4.98 6.76
N TYR A 141 -52.42 -3.76 7.03
CA TYR A 141 -52.33 -3.23 8.38
C TYR A 141 -53.69 -3.11 9.07
N GLY A 142 -53.87 -3.79 10.20
CA GLY A 142 -55.11 -3.81 10.96
C GLY A 142 -55.27 -2.61 11.90
N GLY A 143 -56.51 -2.19 12.15
CA GLY A 143 -56.83 -1.14 13.14
C GLY A 143 -56.59 -1.57 14.60
N ALA A 144 -56.49 -2.88 14.87
CA ALA A 144 -56.20 -3.46 16.17
C ALA A 144 -55.18 -4.60 16.01
N PHE A 145 -54.38 -4.85 17.04
CA PHE A 145 -53.41 -5.94 17.07
C PHE A 145 -54.07 -7.27 17.42
N ASP A 146 -53.83 -8.29 16.59
CA ASP A 146 -54.20 -9.67 16.87
C ASP A 146 -52.93 -10.54 17.01
N PRO A 147 -52.56 -10.97 18.23
CA PRO A 147 -51.36 -11.78 18.46
C PRO A 147 -51.46 -13.22 17.93
N ASN A 148 -52.64 -13.63 17.45
CA ASN A 148 -52.87 -14.95 16.87
C ASN A 148 -53.01 -14.90 15.34
N LEU A 149 -52.99 -13.71 14.74
CA LEU A 149 -52.99 -13.54 13.30
C LEU A 149 -51.77 -14.26 12.69
N ARG A 150 -52.01 -15.03 11.63
CA ARG A 150 -50.99 -15.79 10.92
C ARG A 150 -51.12 -15.56 9.41
N PRO A 151 -50.03 -15.18 8.71
CA PRO A 151 -50.02 -15.14 7.25
C PRO A 151 -50.16 -16.56 6.67
N SER A 152 -50.76 -16.67 5.48
CA SER A 152 -50.78 -17.94 4.77
C SER A 152 -49.35 -18.38 4.40
N ASP A 153 -49.17 -19.68 4.17
CA ASP A 153 -47.85 -20.20 3.82
C ASP A 153 -47.34 -19.62 2.48
N ASP A 154 -48.22 -19.30 1.54
CA ASP A 154 -47.89 -18.61 0.29
C ASP A 154 -47.32 -17.20 0.54
N VAL A 155 -47.90 -16.45 1.46
CA VAL A 155 -47.42 -15.09 1.83
C VAL A 155 -46.06 -15.17 2.51
N ILE A 156 -45.81 -16.20 3.32
CA ILE A 156 -44.49 -16.44 3.93
C ILE A 156 -43.45 -16.73 2.85
N GLU A 157 -43.81 -17.50 1.82
CA GLU A 157 -42.89 -17.83 0.74
C GLU A 157 -42.58 -16.60 -0.15
N HIS A 158 -43.59 -15.80 -0.49
CA HIS A 158 -43.36 -14.52 -1.19
C HIS A 158 -42.48 -13.56 -0.38
N ALA A 159 -42.66 -13.51 0.95
CA ALA A 159 -41.84 -12.67 1.81
C ALA A 159 -40.35 -13.09 1.77
N ARG A 160 -40.06 -14.39 1.73
CA ARG A 160 -38.68 -14.90 1.57
C ARG A 160 -38.07 -14.48 0.25
N GLN A 161 -38.82 -14.49 -0.84
CA GLN A 161 -38.33 -14.05 -2.14
C GLN A 161 -37.93 -12.56 -2.12
N LEU A 162 -38.70 -11.72 -1.43
CA LEU A 162 -38.37 -10.30 -1.27
C LEU A 162 -37.17 -10.07 -0.33
N ARG A 163 -36.93 -10.96 0.65
CA ARG A 163 -35.72 -10.92 1.49
C ARG A 163 -34.44 -11.11 0.67
N ASP A 164 -34.48 -12.03 -0.30
CA ASP A 164 -33.32 -12.44 -1.10
C ASP A 164 -32.83 -11.34 -2.07
N ILE A 165 -33.53 -10.19 -2.11
CA ILE A 165 -33.09 -8.95 -2.77
C ILE A 165 -31.78 -8.41 -2.16
N GLY A 166 -31.43 -8.82 -0.94
CA GLY A 166 -30.11 -8.58 -0.34
C GLY A 166 -29.97 -7.22 0.35
N LEU A 167 -31.01 -6.80 1.09
CA LEU A 167 -30.97 -5.58 1.91
C LEU A 167 -30.07 -5.76 3.14
N ARG A 168 -29.43 -4.67 3.60
CA ARG A 168 -28.54 -4.68 4.77
C ARG A 168 -28.87 -3.56 5.74
N LEU A 169 -28.92 -3.89 7.03
CA LEU A 169 -29.06 -2.93 8.12
C LEU A 169 -27.68 -2.47 8.61
N HIS A 170 -27.52 -1.16 8.77
CA HIS A 170 -26.31 -0.52 9.28
C HIS A 170 -26.64 0.22 10.57
N TRP A 171 -25.98 -0.15 11.67
CA TRP A 171 -26.16 0.49 12.96
C TRP A 171 -25.28 1.74 13.08
N ILE A 172 -25.91 2.86 13.49
CA ILE A 172 -25.20 4.08 13.91
C ILE A 172 -25.15 4.12 15.44
N LYS A 173 -26.26 3.79 16.08
CA LYS A 173 -26.39 3.70 17.54
C LYS A 173 -27.30 2.52 17.89
N PRO A 174 -26.79 1.46 18.56
CA PRO A 174 -27.64 0.45 19.19
C PRO A 174 -28.50 1.07 20.31
N TRP A 175 -29.62 0.44 20.62
CA TRP A 175 -30.54 0.96 21.64
C TRP A 175 -29.89 1.13 23.01
N ASP A 176 -29.91 2.37 23.48
CA ASP A 176 -29.55 2.78 24.83
C ASP A 176 -30.30 4.07 25.19
N VAL A 177 -31.32 3.94 26.03
CA VAL A 177 -32.17 5.04 26.50
C VAL A 177 -31.44 6.02 27.43
N THR A 178 -30.33 5.59 28.03
CA THR A 178 -29.58 6.39 29.01
C THR A 178 -28.66 7.40 28.36
N THR A 179 -28.33 7.20 27.07
CA THR A 179 -27.44 8.07 26.31
C THR A 179 -28.20 8.75 25.18
N GLY A 180 -27.70 9.92 24.74
CA GLY A 180 -28.13 10.55 23.49
C GLY A 180 -27.11 10.29 22.36
N LEU A 181 -27.02 11.16 21.34
CA LEU A 181 -26.01 11.00 20.29
C LEU A 181 -24.66 11.58 20.69
N THR A 182 -23.60 10.84 20.40
CA THR A 182 -22.24 11.40 20.30
C THR A 182 -22.07 12.22 19.03
N GLU A 183 -21.03 13.06 18.97
CA GLU A 183 -20.74 13.85 17.77
C GLU A 183 -20.48 12.98 16.55
N LYS A 184 -19.73 11.88 16.74
CA LYS A 184 -19.47 10.89 15.69
C LYS A 184 -20.76 10.30 15.14
N GLN A 185 -21.74 9.99 16.00
CA GLN A 185 -23.02 9.42 15.58
C GLN A 185 -23.90 10.45 14.87
N LEU A 186 -23.92 11.70 15.33
CA LEU A 186 -24.61 12.79 14.63
C LEU A 186 -24.05 12.98 13.21
N LEU A 187 -22.72 12.99 13.07
CA LEU A 187 -22.06 13.06 11.77
C LEU A 187 -22.37 11.84 10.90
N ALA A 188 -22.43 10.64 11.47
CA ALA A 188 -22.81 9.42 10.75
C ALA A 188 -24.26 9.44 10.23
N ILE A 189 -25.20 10.04 10.98
CA ILE A 189 -26.58 10.26 10.50
C ILE A 189 -26.58 11.22 9.30
N LYS A 190 -25.83 12.34 9.39
CA LYS A 190 -25.70 13.29 8.28
C LYS A 190 -25.08 12.62 7.05
N ASP A 191 -24.06 11.78 7.24
CA ASP A 191 -23.41 11.04 6.16
C ASP A 191 -24.39 10.08 5.45
N ALA A 192 -25.15 9.28 6.21
CA ALA A 192 -26.17 8.39 5.64
C ALA A 192 -27.20 9.18 4.81
N LEU A 193 -27.68 10.32 5.32
CA LEU A 193 -28.60 11.20 4.61
C LEU A 193 -27.97 11.80 3.34
N ARG A 194 -26.71 12.27 3.39
CA ARG A 194 -25.99 12.76 2.20
C ARG A 194 -25.90 11.70 1.11
N ARG A 195 -25.67 10.45 1.51
CA ARG A 195 -25.66 9.26 0.64
C ARG A 195 -27.07 8.83 0.18
N GLN A 196 -28.07 9.69 0.37
CA GLN A 196 -29.46 9.50 -0.03
C GLN A 196 -30.17 8.34 0.68
N TRP A 197 -29.72 7.97 1.89
CA TRP A 197 -30.35 6.93 2.70
C TRP A 197 -31.10 7.53 3.90
N PRO A 198 -32.40 7.24 4.06
CA PRO A 198 -33.13 7.66 5.25
C PRO A 198 -32.66 6.88 6.47
N VAL A 199 -32.73 7.50 7.65
CA VAL A 199 -32.23 6.93 8.91
C VAL A 199 -33.41 6.69 9.84
N CYS A 200 -33.59 5.44 10.28
CA CYS A 200 -34.47 5.06 11.37
C CYS A 200 -33.93 5.64 12.68
N ALA A 201 -34.74 6.38 13.42
CA ALA A 201 -34.35 6.97 14.70
C ALA A 201 -35.39 6.68 15.79
N GLY A 202 -34.98 6.05 16.88
CA GLY A 202 -35.75 5.96 18.12
C GLY A 202 -35.36 7.07 19.06
N LEU A 203 -36.36 7.63 19.74
CA LEU A 203 -36.21 8.84 20.54
C LEU A 203 -37.04 8.75 21.83
N ARG A 204 -36.54 9.43 22.86
CA ARG A 204 -37.40 9.93 23.94
C ARG A 204 -38.21 11.11 23.39
N TRP A 205 -39.52 10.97 23.39
CA TRP A 205 -40.45 11.87 22.70
C TRP A 205 -41.23 12.73 23.69
N PRO A 206 -41.62 13.98 23.34
CA PRO A 206 -42.35 14.82 24.27
C PRO A 206 -43.72 14.23 24.60
N LYS A 207 -44.09 14.20 25.89
CA LYS A 207 -45.45 13.83 26.34
C LYS A 207 -46.51 14.78 25.76
N GLN A 208 -46.12 16.03 25.49
CA GLN A 208 -46.93 17.02 24.81
C GLN A 208 -46.10 17.65 23.69
N GLU A 209 -46.45 17.33 22.44
CA GLU A 209 -45.75 17.88 21.29
C GLU A 209 -46.04 19.38 21.13
N ARG A 210 -44.99 20.19 21.04
CA ARG A 210 -45.08 21.62 20.71
C ARG A 210 -44.19 21.91 19.52
N TRP A 211 -44.77 22.54 18.50
CA TRP A 211 -44.10 22.85 17.24
C TRP A 211 -44.12 24.35 17.03
N GLU A 212 -42.97 24.93 16.69
CA GLU A 212 -42.85 26.35 16.37
C GLU A 212 -42.20 26.48 14.99
N ASN A 213 -42.91 27.10 14.05
CA ASN A 213 -42.47 27.24 12.66
C ASN A 213 -42.01 25.90 12.03
N GLY A 214 -42.69 24.80 12.37
CA GLY A 214 -42.38 23.45 11.87
C GLY A 214 -41.21 22.74 12.55
N VAL A 215 -40.59 23.32 13.59
CA VAL A 215 -39.51 22.70 14.38
C VAL A 215 -40.07 22.22 15.74
N LEU A 216 -39.73 21.00 16.13
CA LEU A 216 -40.09 20.41 17.42
C LEU A 216 -39.37 21.16 18.55
N LYS A 217 -40.14 21.68 19.51
CA LYS A 217 -39.58 22.31 20.70
C LYS A 217 -38.96 21.26 21.62
N MET A 218 -37.80 21.60 22.18
CA MET A 218 -37.18 20.84 23.25
C MET A 218 -38.11 20.74 24.47
N ALA A 219 -38.30 19.52 24.97
CA ALA A 219 -38.98 19.26 26.24
C ALA A 219 -37.91 18.99 27.32
N PRO A 220 -38.19 19.29 28.60
CA PRO A 220 -37.28 18.92 29.68
C PRO A 220 -37.24 17.38 29.88
N PRO A 221 -36.21 16.82 30.53
CA PRO A 221 -36.05 15.37 30.69
C PRO A 221 -37.24 14.62 31.33
N ASP A 222 -37.99 15.27 32.23
CA ASP A 222 -39.22 14.73 32.85
C ASP A 222 -40.47 14.89 31.96
N GLY A 223 -40.39 15.75 30.94
CA GLY A 223 -41.41 16.03 29.94
C GLY A 223 -41.39 15.09 28.72
N VAL A 224 -40.46 14.13 28.66
CA VAL A 224 -40.38 13.13 27.58
C VAL A 224 -40.75 11.72 28.07
N PHE A 225 -41.14 10.84 27.16
CA PHE A 225 -41.33 9.41 27.38
C PHE A 225 -40.50 8.61 26.38
N ASP A 226 -40.07 7.40 26.75
CA ASP A 226 -39.33 6.53 25.84
C ASP A 226 -40.27 5.71 24.95
N GLY A 227 -39.88 5.46 23.70
CA GLY A 227 -40.59 4.55 22.81
C GLY A 227 -41.33 5.18 21.63
N HIS A 228 -40.81 6.26 21.04
CA HIS A 228 -41.28 6.74 19.73
C HIS A 228 -40.18 6.67 18.67
N SER A 229 -40.54 6.26 17.46
CA SER A 229 -39.62 6.20 16.32
C SER A 229 -40.08 7.11 15.18
N VAL A 230 -39.12 7.75 14.52
CA VAL A 230 -39.34 8.56 13.31
C VAL A 230 -38.31 8.19 12.24
N LEU A 231 -38.62 8.50 10.98
CA LEU A 231 -37.67 8.34 9.89
C LEU A 231 -37.04 9.68 9.54
N LEU A 232 -35.73 9.82 9.68
CA LEU A 232 -35.01 11.01 9.24
C LEU A 232 -34.82 10.93 7.73
N VAL A 233 -35.20 11.99 7.02
CA VAL A 233 -35.18 12.07 5.55
C VAL A 233 -34.50 13.33 5.04
N GLY A 234 -33.73 14.00 5.89
CA GLY A 234 -32.98 15.16 5.49
C GLY A 234 -32.34 15.88 6.66
N PHE A 235 -31.55 16.89 6.35
CA PHE A 235 -31.01 17.81 7.34
C PHE A 235 -30.69 19.16 6.72
N ARG A 236 -30.54 20.16 7.57
CA ARG A 236 -30.01 21.47 7.20
C ARG A 236 -29.09 21.97 8.30
N ASP A 237 -27.86 22.27 7.93
CA ASP A 237 -26.95 22.99 8.80
C ASP A 237 -27.42 24.44 8.93
N ASP A 238 -27.56 24.92 10.15
CA ASP A 238 -28.09 26.25 10.46
C ASP A 238 -27.53 26.66 11.83
N PRO A 239 -26.41 27.42 11.87
CA PRO A 239 -25.77 27.82 13.12
C PRO A 239 -26.68 28.61 14.07
N SER A 240 -27.79 29.18 13.57
CA SER A 240 -28.78 29.87 14.39
C SER A 240 -29.71 28.92 15.15
N ARG A 241 -29.67 27.62 14.85
CA ARG A 241 -30.51 26.61 15.47
C ARG A 241 -29.80 25.91 16.62
N PRO A 242 -30.54 25.48 17.66
CA PRO A 242 -29.98 24.73 18.78
C PRO A 242 -29.19 23.49 18.30
N GLY A 243 -27.92 23.41 18.69
CA GLY A 243 -27.01 22.34 18.26
C GLY A 243 -26.39 22.48 16.86
N GLY A 244 -26.62 23.60 16.16
CA GLY A 244 -25.98 23.93 14.87
C GLY A 244 -26.75 23.52 13.62
N GLY A 245 -27.99 23.04 13.75
CA GLY A 245 -28.82 22.65 12.62
C GLY A 245 -30.05 21.85 13.01
N VAL A 246 -30.73 21.30 12.01
CA VAL A 246 -31.97 20.53 12.15
C VAL A 246 -31.98 19.29 11.25
N PHE A 247 -32.56 18.19 11.73
CA PHE A 247 -32.96 17.03 10.93
C PHE A 247 -34.41 17.16 10.47
N LEU A 248 -34.69 16.78 9.24
CA LEU A 248 -36.04 16.62 8.69
C LEU A 248 -36.51 15.20 9.00
N LEU A 249 -37.66 15.06 9.65
CA LEU A 249 -38.25 13.78 10.02
C LEU A 249 -39.60 13.57 9.34
N ARG A 250 -39.93 12.32 9.02
CA ARG A 250 -41.27 11.82 8.66
C ARG A 250 -41.82 11.05 9.86
N ASN A 251 -42.98 11.47 10.37
CA ASN A 251 -43.59 10.88 11.55
C ASN A 251 -44.87 10.12 11.19
N SER A 252 -45.02 8.89 11.70
CA SER A 252 -46.21 8.04 11.50
C SER A 252 -47.30 8.22 12.57
N GLY A 253 -47.10 9.12 13.55
CA GLY A 253 -48.02 9.34 14.68
C GLY A 253 -49.43 9.86 14.31
N ARG A 254 -50.19 10.35 15.30
CA ARG A 254 -51.58 10.84 15.12
C ARG A 254 -51.62 12.11 14.25
N GLY A 255 -51.67 11.91 12.94
CA GLY A 255 -51.52 12.92 11.91
C GLY A 255 -50.13 12.79 11.27
N PRO A 256 -49.98 11.98 10.19
CA PRO A 256 -48.69 11.78 9.56
C PRO A 256 -48.20 13.12 9.01
N ARG A 257 -47.05 13.56 9.52
CA ARG A 257 -46.49 14.87 9.18
C ARG A 257 -44.99 14.80 9.08
N ASP A 258 -44.47 15.65 8.22
CA ASP A 258 -43.06 15.98 8.18
C ASP A 258 -42.80 17.16 9.12
N GLY A 259 -41.65 17.17 9.77
CA GLY A 259 -41.26 18.21 10.71
C GLY A 259 -39.75 18.28 10.85
N TRP A 260 -39.27 19.29 11.57
CA TRP A 260 -37.85 19.45 11.85
C TRP A 260 -37.55 19.20 13.32
N MET A 261 -36.40 18.63 13.61
CA MET A 261 -35.89 18.40 14.96
C MET A 261 -34.46 18.95 15.06
N SER A 262 -34.17 19.74 16.09
CA SER A 262 -32.83 20.30 16.25
C SER A 262 -31.78 19.23 16.53
N TYR A 263 -30.54 19.50 16.13
CA TYR A 263 -29.40 18.65 16.46
C TYR A 263 -29.21 18.50 17.97
N GLU A 264 -29.53 19.54 18.74
CA GLU A 264 -29.53 19.47 20.20
C GLU A 264 -30.54 18.47 20.74
N TYR A 265 -31.77 18.45 20.20
CA TYR A 265 -32.78 17.48 20.60
C TYR A 265 -32.30 16.05 20.28
N ALA A 266 -31.78 15.83 19.07
CA ALA A 266 -31.24 14.53 18.66
C ALA A 266 -30.08 14.08 19.59
N ARG A 267 -29.15 14.99 19.91
CA ARG A 267 -28.05 14.74 20.86
C ARG A 267 -28.54 14.40 22.26
N ALA A 268 -29.66 14.94 22.72
CA ALA A 268 -30.17 14.67 24.05
C ALA A 268 -31.03 13.41 24.14
N TYR A 269 -31.81 13.10 23.10
CA TYR A 269 -32.94 12.18 23.23
C TYR A 269 -32.97 11.00 22.27
N MET A 270 -32.06 10.89 21.28
CA MET A 270 -32.04 9.73 20.39
C MET A 270 -31.40 8.51 21.07
N ASN A 271 -32.14 7.41 21.17
CA ASN A 271 -31.75 6.19 21.89
C ASN A 271 -31.23 5.08 20.96
N ASP A 272 -31.64 5.04 19.70
CA ASP A 272 -31.07 4.22 18.63
C ASP A 272 -31.15 4.91 17.27
N ALA A 273 -30.27 4.47 16.36
CA ALA A 273 -30.24 4.92 14.98
C ALA A 273 -29.68 3.84 14.06
N ALA A 274 -30.37 3.58 12.94
CA ALA A 274 -29.93 2.65 11.92
C ALA A 274 -30.44 3.08 10.53
N TRP A 275 -29.80 2.61 9.46
CA TRP A 275 -30.29 2.81 8.09
C TRP A 275 -30.19 1.52 7.30
N ILE A 276 -30.97 1.41 6.23
CA ILE A 276 -31.06 0.19 5.41
C ILE A 276 -30.67 0.55 3.97
N ASP A 277 -29.77 -0.25 3.39
CA ASP A 277 -29.41 -0.16 1.98
C ASP A 277 -29.68 -1.44 1.21
N CYS A 278 -29.48 -1.36 -0.10
CA CYS A 278 -29.48 -2.49 -1.03
C CYS A 278 -28.14 -2.58 -1.74
N VAL A 279 -27.62 -3.80 -1.87
CA VAL A 279 -26.42 -4.06 -2.67
C VAL A 279 -26.67 -3.64 -4.12
N GLY A 280 -25.87 -2.69 -4.65
CA GLY A 280 -25.92 -2.28 -6.06
C GLY A 280 -26.91 -1.17 -6.43
N CYS A 281 -27.48 -0.44 -5.47
CA CYS A 281 -28.34 0.72 -5.75
C CYS A 281 -27.52 1.99 -6.03
N ALA A 282 -27.90 2.73 -7.08
CA ALA A 282 -27.22 3.94 -7.51
C ALA A 282 -27.43 5.09 -6.51
N SER A 283 -26.38 5.42 -5.77
CA SER A 283 -26.24 6.71 -5.08
C SER A 283 -26.10 7.81 -6.15
N ALA A 284 -26.95 8.85 -6.09
CA ALA A 284 -26.96 9.98 -7.02
C ALA A 284 -25.92 11.08 -6.68
N TYR A 285 -25.00 10.81 -5.76
CA TYR A 285 -23.76 11.58 -5.59
C TYR A 285 -22.57 10.63 -5.78
N PRO A 286 -21.49 11.04 -6.48
CA PRO A 286 -20.35 10.18 -6.73
C PRO A 286 -19.75 9.75 -5.38
N ASP A 287 -19.89 8.46 -5.06
CA ASP A 287 -19.48 7.87 -3.79
C ASP A 287 -17.96 8.01 -3.57
N ALA A 288 -17.58 8.84 -2.59
CA ALA A 288 -16.23 8.88 -2.03
C ALA A 288 -15.88 7.67 -1.11
N PRO A 289 -16.74 6.66 -0.91
CA PRO A 289 -16.25 5.35 -0.44
C PRO A 289 -16.82 4.13 -1.21
N GLY A 290 -17.30 4.33 -2.44
CA GLY A 290 -17.85 3.26 -3.31
C GLY A 290 -16.81 2.60 -4.23
N MET A 291 -15.59 3.13 -4.28
CA MET A 291 -14.55 2.59 -5.14
C MET A 291 -13.97 1.25 -4.67
N MET A 292 -14.09 0.93 -3.37
CA MET A 292 -13.64 -0.35 -2.81
C MET A 292 -14.59 -1.55 -3.08
N LEU A 293 -15.84 -1.32 -3.50
CA LEU A 293 -16.84 -2.40 -3.66
C LEU A 293 -17.27 -2.63 -5.12
N LYS A 294 -17.12 -1.65 -6.03
CA LYS A 294 -17.23 -1.90 -7.47
C LYS A 294 -15.98 -2.56 -8.06
N HIS A 295 -14.83 -2.35 -7.43
CA HIS A 295 -13.56 -2.95 -7.79
C HIS A 295 -13.21 -3.90 -6.65
N GLY A 296 -13.34 -5.21 -6.86
CA GLY A 296 -12.89 -6.19 -5.85
C GLY A 296 -11.41 -5.96 -5.49
N LEU A 297 -10.90 -6.72 -4.51
CA LEU A 297 -9.51 -6.62 -3.99
C LEU A 297 -8.39 -6.58 -5.08
N LEU A 298 -8.70 -6.91 -6.32
CA LEU A 298 -7.75 -6.91 -7.44
C LEU A 298 -8.30 -6.07 -8.60
N GLY A 299 -8.86 -4.89 -8.29
CA GLY A 299 -9.27 -3.88 -9.26
C GLY A 299 -10.61 -4.09 -9.97
N VAL A 300 -11.16 -5.31 -10.05
CA VAL A 300 -12.54 -5.58 -10.52
C VAL A 300 -13.16 -6.70 -9.68
N PRO A 301 -14.49 -6.90 -9.62
CA PRO A 301 -15.12 -7.97 -8.83
C PRO A 301 -14.71 -9.37 -9.30
N ALA A 302 -14.97 -10.40 -8.48
CA ALA A 302 -14.68 -11.77 -8.89
C ALA A 302 -15.64 -12.17 -10.02
N PRO A 303 -15.14 -12.63 -11.18
CA PRO A 303 -16.01 -13.00 -12.30
C PRO A 303 -16.78 -14.29 -11.98
N VAL A 304 -18.05 -14.35 -12.39
CA VAL A 304 -18.88 -15.56 -12.32
C VAL A 304 -19.20 -15.98 -13.75
N GLY A 305 -18.64 -17.11 -14.18
CA GLY A 305 -18.75 -17.58 -15.55
C GLY A 305 -18.06 -18.93 -15.75
N ARG A 306 -17.69 -19.23 -16.99
CA ARG A 306 -17.02 -20.49 -17.33
C ARG A 306 -15.50 -20.34 -17.23
N ASN A 307 -14.88 -21.11 -16.35
CA ASN A 307 -13.42 -21.21 -16.28
C ASN A 307 -12.84 -21.77 -17.58
N ARG A 308 -11.75 -21.15 -18.04
CA ARG A 308 -10.98 -21.51 -19.23
C ARG A 308 -9.49 -21.42 -18.90
N ARG A 309 -8.69 -22.22 -19.60
CA ARG A 309 -7.23 -22.19 -19.51
C ARG A 309 -6.63 -22.37 -20.89
N VAL A 310 -5.58 -21.59 -21.16
CA VAL A 310 -4.59 -21.89 -22.19
C VAL A 310 -3.24 -22.08 -21.50
N SER A 311 -2.40 -22.97 -22.02
CA SER A 311 -1.08 -23.23 -21.46
C SER A 311 -0.09 -23.66 -22.54
N SER A 312 1.19 -23.73 -22.18
CA SER A 312 2.28 -24.24 -23.03
C SER A 312 2.21 -25.75 -23.33
N ASN A 313 1.10 -26.40 -23.00
CA ASN A 313 0.85 -27.81 -23.24
C ASN A 313 0.89 -28.16 -24.74
N GLN A 314 1.58 -29.24 -25.08
CA GLN A 314 1.75 -29.73 -26.45
C GLN A 314 0.53 -30.53 -26.91
N GLN A 315 -0.60 -29.87 -27.18
CA GLN A 315 -1.72 -30.55 -27.85
C GLN A 315 -1.39 -30.84 -29.32
N PRO A 316 -1.70 -32.04 -29.87
CA PRO A 316 -2.52 -33.11 -29.27
C PRO A 316 -1.77 -34.12 -28.38
N GLN A 317 -0.44 -34.07 -28.29
CA GLN A 317 0.42 -35.03 -27.60
C GLN A 317 0.49 -34.86 -26.07
N TRP A 318 -0.43 -34.09 -25.50
CA TRP A 318 -0.45 -33.69 -24.10
C TRP A 318 -0.44 -34.87 -23.10
N ASN A 319 -0.89 -36.05 -23.54
CA ASN A 319 -0.99 -37.26 -22.73
C ASN A 319 0.12 -38.29 -23.05
N SER A 320 1.06 -37.96 -23.93
CA SER A 320 2.16 -38.83 -24.34
C SER A 320 3.55 -38.19 -24.26
N GLU A 321 3.62 -36.85 -24.15
CA GLU A 321 4.87 -36.08 -24.01
C GLU A 321 4.84 -35.22 -22.74
N ASN A 322 6.02 -34.82 -22.25
CA ASN A 322 6.19 -34.03 -21.01
C ASN A 322 7.12 -32.81 -21.21
N LEU A 323 7.32 -32.38 -22.46
CA LEU A 323 8.12 -31.21 -22.80
C LEU A 323 7.22 -30.02 -23.14
N ASP A 324 6.26 -29.72 -22.26
CA ASP A 324 5.20 -28.73 -22.43
C ASP A 324 5.68 -27.27 -22.24
N MET A 325 6.80 -26.91 -22.86
CA MET A 325 7.34 -25.55 -22.92
C MET A 325 7.46 -25.02 -24.35
N ASN A 326 7.51 -23.69 -24.47
CA ASN A 326 7.92 -23.03 -25.70
C ASN A 326 9.40 -22.64 -25.64
N TRP A 327 10.16 -23.05 -26.66
CA TRP A 327 11.53 -22.58 -26.83
C TRP A 327 11.55 -21.22 -27.53
N LEU A 328 12.19 -20.24 -26.91
CA LEU A 328 12.34 -18.88 -27.42
C LEU A 328 13.80 -18.60 -27.74
N MET A 329 14.15 -18.66 -29.02
CA MET A 329 15.44 -18.18 -29.53
C MET A 329 15.59 -16.66 -29.35
N PRO A 330 16.82 -16.11 -29.43
CA PRO A 330 17.02 -14.67 -29.47
C PRO A 330 16.09 -13.95 -30.46
N GLY A 331 15.36 -12.95 -29.97
CA GLY A 331 14.38 -12.17 -30.75
C GLY A 331 13.06 -12.88 -31.05
N GLN A 332 12.90 -14.15 -30.66
CA GLN A 332 11.68 -14.89 -30.90
C GLN A 332 10.58 -14.52 -29.89
N SER A 333 9.34 -14.51 -30.36
CA SER A 333 8.15 -14.33 -29.54
C SER A 333 7.31 -15.60 -29.50
N VAL A 334 6.64 -15.83 -28.37
CA VAL A 334 5.46 -16.69 -28.30
C VAL A 334 4.22 -15.81 -28.26
N ASP A 335 3.35 -15.99 -29.25
CA ASP A 335 1.97 -15.50 -29.23
C ASP A 335 1.12 -16.56 -28.52
N ILE A 336 0.73 -16.29 -27.28
CA ILE A 336 -0.20 -17.15 -26.54
C ILE A 336 -1.54 -17.14 -27.30
N PRO A 337 -2.25 -18.29 -27.42
CA PRO A 337 -3.53 -18.34 -28.12
C PRO A 337 -4.47 -17.22 -27.66
N VAL A 338 -5.07 -16.52 -28.63
CA VAL A 338 -5.96 -15.39 -28.35
C VAL A 338 -7.15 -15.88 -27.52
N LEU A 339 -7.43 -15.18 -26.42
CA LEU A 339 -8.59 -15.45 -25.60
C LEU A 339 -9.79 -14.76 -26.26
N GLU A 340 -10.75 -15.52 -26.78
CA GLU A 340 -11.89 -14.98 -27.53
C GLU A 340 -13.17 -14.82 -26.67
N GLY A 341 -13.80 -13.66 -26.80
CA GLY A 341 -15.06 -13.29 -26.14
C GLY A 341 -14.87 -12.39 -24.92
N PRO A 342 -15.97 -11.96 -24.27
CA PRO A 342 -15.89 -11.25 -23.01
C PRO A 342 -15.32 -12.16 -21.92
N GLY A 343 -14.35 -11.66 -21.17
CA GLY A 343 -13.66 -12.45 -20.17
C GLY A 343 -12.86 -11.63 -19.18
N VAL A 344 -12.40 -12.31 -18.13
CA VAL A 344 -11.49 -11.75 -17.13
C VAL A 344 -10.36 -12.73 -16.91
N ILE A 345 -9.12 -12.34 -17.22
CA ILE A 345 -7.93 -13.10 -16.80
C ILE A 345 -7.86 -13.03 -15.28
N THR A 346 -7.74 -14.17 -14.63
CA THR A 346 -7.75 -14.28 -13.16
C THR A 346 -6.44 -14.82 -12.61
N HIS A 347 -5.66 -15.50 -13.43
CA HIS A 347 -4.37 -16.03 -13.03
C HIS A 347 -3.45 -16.20 -14.23
N ILE A 348 -2.20 -15.75 -14.08
CA ILE A 348 -1.10 -16.01 -15.01
C ILE A 348 0.01 -16.66 -14.20
N TRP A 349 0.51 -17.79 -14.68
CA TRP A 349 1.69 -18.45 -14.15
C TRP A 349 2.73 -18.63 -15.25
N MET A 350 4.00 -18.38 -14.93
CA MET A 350 5.13 -18.55 -15.86
C MET A 350 6.37 -19.05 -15.12
N THR A 351 7.24 -19.81 -15.79
CA THR A 351 8.58 -20.12 -15.29
C THR A 351 9.55 -20.43 -16.44
N SER A 352 10.85 -20.24 -16.21
CA SER A 352 11.89 -20.69 -17.14
C SER A 352 12.22 -22.16 -16.90
N HIS A 353 12.50 -22.89 -17.97
CA HIS A 353 13.05 -24.25 -17.91
C HIS A 353 14.38 -24.35 -17.16
N ALA A 354 15.16 -23.26 -17.09
CA ALA A 354 16.38 -23.21 -16.32
C ALA A 354 16.15 -23.16 -14.79
N GLY A 355 14.90 -22.94 -14.34
CA GLY A 355 14.55 -22.92 -12.91
C GLY A 355 15.00 -21.67 -12.14
N TRP A 356 15.33 -20.58 -12.84
CA TRP A 356 15.76 -19.31 -12.23
C TRP A 356 15.25 -18.09 -13.02
N VAL A 357 15.06 -16.96 -12.31
CA VAL A 357 14.53 -15.71 -12.89
C VAL A 357 15.56 -14.96 -13.76
N GLY A 358 16.84 -15.30 -13.69
CA GLY A 358 17.90 -14.59 -14.43
C GLY A 358 17.68 -14.57 -15.94
N GLU A 359 17.15 -15.65 -16.51
CA GLU A 359 16.80 -15.72 -17.93
C GLU A 359 15.51 -14.95 -18.25
N LEU A 360 14.59 -14.87 -17.28
CA LEU A 360 13.30 -14.18 -17.40
C LEU A 360 13.46 -12.65 -17.46
N ASN A 361 14.58 -12.11 -16.97
CA ASN A 361 14.86 -10.66 -17.00
C ASN A 361 14.91 -10.10 -18.44
N ALA A 362 15.34 -10.92 -19.39
CA ALA A 362 15.43 -10.51 -20.79
C ALA A 362 14.10 -10.63 -21.54
N LEU A 363 13.08 -11.23 -20.92
CA LEU A 363 11.77 -11.36 -21.53
C LEU A 363 10.96 -10.07 -21.38
N SER A 364 10.29 -9.67 -22.45
CA SER A 364 9.23 -8.65 -22.39
C SER A 364 7.86 -9.30 -22.46
N LEU A 365 6.93 -8.80 -21.64
CA LEU A 365 5.53 -9.15 -21.64
C LEU A 365 4.73 -8.01 -22.28
N ARG A 366 3.93 -8.36 -23.29
CA ARG A 366 2.93 -7.47 -23.90
C ARG A 366 1.55 -8.09 -23.84
N ILE A 367 0.56 -7.32 -23.40
CA ILE A 367 -0.85 -7.73 -23.42
C ILE A 367 -1.68 -6.67 -24.14
N TYR A 368 -2.46 -7.10 -25.12
CA TYR A 368 -3.33 -6.27 -25.95
C TYR A 368 -4.79 -6.59 -25.67
N TRP A 369 -5.59 -5.55 -25.47
CA TRP A 369 -7.02 -5.65 -25.21
C TRP A 369 -7.81 -5.36 -26.48
N ASP A 370 -8.80 -6.20 -26.78
CA ASP A 370 -9.88 -5.97 -27.75
C ASP A 370 -9.46 -5.56 -29.17
N GLY A 371 -8.27 -5.99 -29.60
CA GLY A 371 -7.71 -5.72 -30.91
C GLY A 371 -6.96 -4.38 -31.02
N ASN A 372 -6.71 -3.71 -29.88
CA ASN A 372 -5.95 -2.47 -29.84
C ASN A 372 -4.54 -2.66 -30.39
N LYS A 373 -4.04 -1.66 -31.12
CA LYS A 373 -2.70 -1.69 -31.73
C LYS A 373 -1.60 -1.53 -30.68
N GLU A 374 -1.84 -0.68 -29.68
CA GLU A 374 -0.92 -0.47 -28.58
C GLU A 374 -1.20 -1.47 -27.44
N PRO A 375 -0.15 -2.04 -26.83
CA PRO A 375 -0.34 -2.95 -25.70
C PRO A 375 -0.80 -2.17 -24.46
N GLY A 376 -1.76 -2.72 -23.72
CA GLY A 376 -2.15 -2.19 -22.42
C GLY A 376 -1.14 -2.51 -21.31
N VAL A 377 -0.47 -3.66 -21.41
CA VAL A 377 0.66 -4.03 -20.57
C VAL A 377 1.92 -4.09 -21.44
N GLU A 378 2.97 -3.36 -21.08
CA GLU A 378 4.29 -3.47 -21.72
C GLU A 378 5.41 -3.27 -20.71
N VAL A 379 6.06 -4.37 -20.35
CA VAL A 379 6.98 -4.44 -19.21
C VAL A 379 8.04 -5.54 -19.41
N PRO A 380 9.24 -5.43 -18.81
CA PRO A 380 10.08 -6.60 -18.58
C PRO A 380 9.35 -7.57 -17.65
N LEU A 381 9.50 -8.87 -17.90
CA LEU A 381 8.80 -9.90 -17.14
C LEU A 381 9.20 -9.85 -15.66
N GLY A 382 10.49 -9.77 -15.34
CA GLY A 382 10.96 -9.69 -13.95
C GLY A 382 10.39 -8.49 -13.17
N ASP A 383 10.38 -7.30 -13.77
CA ASP A 383 9.84 -6.09 -13.14
C ASP A 383 8.33 -6.18 -12.89
N PHE A 384 7.55 -6.81 -13.79
CA PHE A 384 6.12 -7.04 -13.58
C PHE A 384 5.83 -7.88 -12.33
N PHE A 385 6.69 -8.85 -12.04
CA PHE A 385 6.58 -9.73 -10.87
C PHE A 385 7.38 -9.23 -9.65
N ALA A 386 7.73 -7.94 -9.59
CA ALA A 386 8.46 -7.32 -8.48
C ALA A 386 9.86 -7.90 -8.20
N VAL A 387 10.50 -8.50 -9.20
CA VAL A 387 11.86 -9.06 -9.15
C VAL A 387 12.74 -8.49 -10.27
N GLY A 388 12.63 -7.17 -10.45
CA GLY A 388 13.39 -6.40 -11.45
C GLY A 388 14.91 -6.54 -11.31
N GLN A 389 15.62 -6.20 -12.40
CA GLN A 389 17.08 -6.30 -12.55
C GLN A 389 17.65 -7.74 -12.51
N GLY A 390 16.79 -8.76 -12.65
CA GLY A 390 17.20 -10.13 -13.04
C GLY A 390 17.87 -10.97 -11.97
N LYS A 391 17.63 -10.68 -10.70
CA LYS A 391 18.00 -11.56 -9.59
C LYS A 391 16.75 -12.21 -8.99
N PRO A 392 16.74 -13.55 -8.81
CA PRO A 392 15.66 -14.22 -8.10
C PRO A 392 15.53 -13.67 -6.68
N ALA A 393 14.28 -13.45 -6.26
CA ALA A 393 13.93 -13.15 -4.89
C ALA A 393 12.51 -13.65 -4.62
N ALA A 394 12.22 -14.05 -3.38
CA ALA A 394 10.89 -14.47 -3.02
C ALA A 394 9.96 -13.27 -2.92
N VAL A 395 8.75 -13.38 -3.48
CA VAL A 395 7.68 -12.41 -3.34
C VAL A 395 6.43 -13.15 -2.86
N GLU A 396 5.91 -12.71 -1.72
CA GLU A 396 4.77 -13.26 -0.98
C GLU A 396 3.70 -12.17 -0.86
N SER A 397 3.22 -11.68 -2.00
CA SER A 397 2.16 -10.68 -2.07
C SER A 397 0.86 -11.29 -2.60
N VAL A 398 -0.27 -10.58 -2.47
CA VAL A 398 -1.57 -11.08 -2.97
C VAL A 398 -1.66 -11.01 -4.50
N PRO A 399 -1.33 -9.88 -5.17
CA PRO A 399 -1.47 -9.79 -6.63
C PRO A 399 -0.35 -10.50 -7.40
N VAL A 400 0.81 -10.67 -6.79
CA VAL A 400 2.03 -11.21 -7.42
C VAL A 400 2.77 -12.11 -6.44
N GLN A 401 3.22 -13.27 -6.89
CA GLN A 401 4.06 -14.16 -6.11
C GLN A 401 5.24 -14.66 -6.93
N VAL A 402 6.39 -14.82 -6.27
CA VAL A 402 7.60 -15.37 -6.87
C VAL A 402 8.21 -16.39 -5.91
N SER A 403 8.36 -17.63 -6.36
CA SER A 403 9.09 -18.63 -5.58
C SER A 403 10.61 -18.40 -5.68
N PRO A 404 11.40 -18.84 -4.68
CA PRO A 404 12.86 -18.82 -4.78
C PRO A 404 13.41 -19.55 -6.03
N THR A 405 12.67 -20.55 -6.52
CA THR A 405 12.96 -21.36 -7.72
C THR A 405 12.42 -20.77 -9.02
N GLY A 406 11.93 -19.52 -9.02
CA GLY A 406 11.58 -18.78 -10.24
C GLY A 406 10.18 -19.03 -10.81
N SER A 407 9.24 -19.56 -10.02
CA SER A 407 7.81 -19.57 -10.39
C SER A 407 7.24 -18.16 -10.27
N LEU A 408 6.73 -17.59 -11.36
CA LEU A 408 6.12 -16.26 -11.42
C LEU A 408 4.60 -16.39 -11.50
N THR A 409 3.88 -15.87 -10.50
CA THR A 409 2.42 -15.97 -10.42
C THR A 409 1.79 -14.59 -10.29
N CYS A 410 0.74 -14.30 -11.05
CA CYS A 410 0.00 -13.05 -11.05
C CYS A 410 -1.50 -13.32 -10.93
N TYR A 411 -2.16 -12.58 -10.04
CA TYR A 411 -3.59 -12.65 -9.76
C TYR A 411 -4.32 -11.35 -10.10
N TRP A 412 -3.65 -10.33 -10.65
CA TRP A 412 -4.32 -9.13 -11.14
C TRP A 412 -5.46 -9.52 -12.10
N ARG A 413 -6.65 -8.98 -11.87
CA ARG A 413 -7.80 -9.29 -12.71
C ARG A 413 -7.74 -8.43 -13.95
N MET A 414 -7.76 -9.02 -15.14
CA MET A 414 -7.61 -8.28 -16.39
C MET A 414 -8.84 -8.52 -17.27
N PRO A 415 -9.87 -7.66 -17.21
CA PRO A 415 -11.06 -7.79 -18.03
C PRO A 415 -10.79 -7.42 -19.49
N PHE A 416 -11.49 -8.07 -20.42
CA PHE A 416 -11.49 -7.78 -21.85
C PHE A 416 -12.87 -8.08 -22.45
N ARG A 417 -13.32 -7.31 -23.44
CA ARG A 417 -14.71 -7.39 -23.97
C ARG A 417 -14.83 -8.27 -25.20
N LYS A 418 -13.79 -8.31 -26.03
CA LYS A 418 -13.75 -9.02 -27.31
C LYS A 418 -12.63 -10.04 -27.33
N SER A 419 -11.43 -9.65 -26.92
CA SER A 419 -10.28 -10.52 -26.96
C SER A 419 -9.12 -10.05 -26.10
N ALA A 420 -8.29 -10.98 -25.61
CA ALA A 420 -6.98 -10.67 -25.07
C ALA A 420 -5.89 -11.40 -25.86
N ARG A 421 -4.85 -10.68 -26.31
CA ARG A 421 -3.66 -11.25 -26.95
C ARG A 421 -2.46 -11.02 -26.05
N ILE A 422 -1.75 -12.08 -25.68
CA ILE A 422 -0.59 -12.02 -24.80
C ILE A 422 0.65 -12.47 -25.60
N VAL A 423 1.71 -11.67 -25.56
CA VAL A 423 2.94 -11.92 -26.29
C VAL A 423 4.11 -11.85 -25.32
N VAL A 424 4.92 -12.91 -25.30
CA VAL A 424 6.19 -12.92 -24.56
C VAL A 424 7.34 -12.99 -25.56
N THR A 425 8.27 -12.05 -25.50
CA THR A 425 9.41 -11.96 -26.44
C THR A 425 10.72 -12.12 -25.71
N ASN A 426 11.61 -12.94 -26.25
CA ASN A 426 12.99 -13.01 -25.78
C ASN A 426 13.81 -11.87 -26.39
N ASP A 427 14.01 -10.80 -25.63
CA ASP A 427 14.80 -9.66 -26.09
C ASP A 427 16.31 -9.88 -25.93
N ASN A 428 16.75 -11.03 -25.40
CA ASN A 428 18.16 -11.36 -25.30
C ASN A 428 18.73 -11.69 -26.69
N PRO A 429 19.78 -10.99 -27.17
CA PRO A 429 20.37 -11.29 -28.47
C PRO A 429 21.24 -12.56 -28.46
N ASP A 430 21.67 -13.01 -27.28
CA ASP A 430 22.75 -14.00 -27.15
C ASP A 430 22.30 -15.34 -26.57
N ARG A 431 21.10 -15.41 -25.98
CA ARG A 431 20.63 -16.60 -25.24
C ARG A 431 19.19 -16.95 -25.57
N SER A 432 18.93 -18.24 -25.76
CA SER A 432 17.58 -18.79 -25.77
C SER A 432 17.04 -19.00 -24.35
N THR A 433 15.73 -19.17 -24.23
CA THR A 433 15.11 -19.62 -22.98
C THR A 433 13.92 -20.53 -23.27
N GLY A 434 13.68 -21.50 -22.39
CA GLY A 434 12.47 -22.32 -22.43
C GLY A 434 11.43 -21.73 -21.48
N LEU A 435 10.21 -21.47 -21.96
CA LEU A 435 9.15 -20.85 -21.18
C LEU A 435 7.97 -21.80 -20.99
N TYR A 436 7.63 -22.07 -19.74
CA TYR A 436 6.36 -22.66 -19.35
C TYR A 436 5.39 -21.55 -18.96
N TRP A 437 4.12 -21.70 -19.32
CA TRP A 437 3.10 -20.71 -18.96
C TRP A 437 1.70 -21.30 -18.87
N GLN A 438 0.86 -20.68 -18.05
CA GLN A 438 -0.57 -20.93 -17.91
C GLN A 438 -1.29 -19.59 -17.81
N VAL A 439 -2.41 -19.45 -18.53
CA VAL A 439 -3.31 -18.30 -18.42
C VAL A 439 -4.71 -18.83 -18.16
N ASP A 440 -5.19 -18.59 -16.95
CA ASP A 440 -6.54 -18.88 -16.50
C ASP A 440 -7.41 -17.64 -16.60
N TRP A 441 -8.60 -17.84 -17.14
CA TRP A 441 -9.57 -16.77 -17.29
C TRP A 441 -10.99 -17.30 -17.15
N VAL A 442 -11.90 -16.40 -16.79
CA VAL A 442 -13.32 -16.70 -16.69
C VAL A 442 -14.02 -16.04 -17.87
N GLN A 443 -14.59 -16.87 -18.74
CA GLN A 443 -15.43 -16.43 -19.84
C GLN A 443 -16.81 -16.07 -19.28
N VAL A 444 -17.28 -14.87 -19.61
CA VAL A 444 -18.56 -14.32 -19.13
C VAL A 444 -19.44 -13.96 -20.33
N PRO A 445 -20.77 -13.89 -20.15
CA PRO A 445 -21.66 -13.52 -21.27
C PRO A 445 -21.44 -12.08 -21.73
N ASP A 446 -21.09 -11.17 -20.82
CA ASP A 446 -20.81 -9.76 -21.13
C ASP A 446 -19.93 -9.13 -20.03
N ILE A 447 -19.27 -8.01 -20.37
CA ILE A 447 -18.51 -7.16 -19.45
C ILE A 447 -19.12 -5.76 -19.50
N PRO A 448 -19.54 -5.18 -18.34
CA PRO A 448 -20.15 -3.85 -18.31
C PRO A 448 -19.30 -2.78 -19.07
N PRO A 449 -19.94 -1.88 -19.84
CA PRO A 449 -19.23 -0.90 -20.66
C PRO A 449 -18.29 0.04 -19.90
N ASP A 450 -18.55 0.26 -18.60
CA ASP A 450 -17.74 1.08 -17.68
C ASP A 450 -16.64 0.30 -16.95
N THR A 451 -16.49 -1.02 -17.20
CA THR A 451 -15.41 -1.81 -16.58
C THR A 451 -14.04 -1.34 -17.11
N PRO A 452 -13.10 -0.94 -16.24
CA PRO A 452 -11.79 -0.49 -16.67
C PRO A 452 -10.90 -1.67 -17.07
N TYR A 453 -9.99 -1.46 -18.02
CA TYR A 453 -8.94 -2.43 -18.35
C TYR A 453 -7.76 -2.31 -17.39
N PHE A 454 -7.03 -3.39 -17.21
CA PHE A 454 -5.76 -3.39 -16.49
C PHE A 454 -4.62 -2.91 -17.39
N TYR A 455 -3.76 -2.06 -16.86
CA TYR A 455 -2.59 -1.53 -17.54
C TYR A 455 -1.36 -1.62 -16.65
N ALA A 456 -0.21 -1.84 -17.30
CA ALA A 456 1.08 -1.75 -16.65
C ALA A 456 2.14 -1.23 -17.62
N ARG A 457 2.97 -0.30 -17.18
CA ARG A 457 3.98 0.34 -18.03
C ARG A 457 5.31 0.48 -17.31
N TYR A 458 6.36 0.06 -18.01
CA TYR A 458 7.73 0.21 -17.56
C TYR A 458 8.31 1.59 -17.93
N ARG A 459 9.16 2.11 -17.06
CA ARG A 459 9.98 3.29 -17.30
C ARG A 459 11.35 3.13 -16.63
N GLN A 460 12.35 3.85 -17.14
CA GLN A 460 13.66 3.93 -16.54
C GLN A 460 14.33 5.29 -16.78
N GLU A 461 15.31 5.61 -15.94
CA GLU A 461 16.31 6.64 -16.14
C GLU A 461 17.65 6.13 -15.61
N TYR A 462 18.61 5.89 -16.52
CA TYR A 462 19.91 5.32 -16.24
C TYR A 462 21.04 6.28 -16.68
N PRO A 463 21.45 7.25 -15.85
CA PRO A 463 20.97 7.57 -14.48
C PRO A 463 19.71 8.46 -14.46
N ALA A 464 19.14 8.65 -13.27
CA ALA A 464 18.08 9.64 -13.01
C ALA A 464 18.51 11.05 -13.42
N ALA A 465 17.60 11.80 -14.04
CA ALA A 465 17.89 13.12 -14.59
C ALA A 465 17.88 14.20 -13.50
N MET A 466 18.99 14.93 -13.37
CA MET A 466 19.14 16.05 -12.42
C MET A 466 18.21 17.22 -12.71
N GLY A 467 17.83 17.95 -11.66
CA GLY A 467 16.95 19.12 -11.67
C GLY A 467 15.46 18.78 -11.74
N ARG A 468 15.05 17.51 -11.61
CA ARG A 468 13.64 17.10 -11.66
C ARG A 468 13.41 15.74 -11.01
N ASP A 469 12.20 15.52 -10.51
CA ASP A 469 11.78 14.23 -9.98
C ASP A 469 11.72 13.13 -11.06
N TYR A 470 11.94 11.89 -10.63
CA TYR A 470 11.73 10.72 -11.47
C TYR A 470 10.23 10.47 -11.64
N THR A 471 9.75 10.42 -12.88
CA THR A 471 8.33 10.11 -13.15
C THR A 471 8.09 8.60 -13.12
N ILE A 472 7.11 8.15 -12.33
CA ILE A 472 6.64 6.76 -12.31
C ILE A 472 5.43 6.60 -13.24
N ALA A 473 4.46 7.53 -13.18
CA ALA A 473 3.24 7.49 -13.99
C ALA A 473 2.87 8.88 -14.52
N ASP A 474 2.38 8.93 -15.76
CA ASP A 474 1.79 10.13 -16.39
C ASP A 474 0.58 9.69 -17.22
N LEU A 475 -0.59 9.73 -16.59
CA LEU A 475 -1.83 9.11 -17.07
C LEU A 475 -2.87 10.18 -17.43
N GLU A 476 -3.68 9.90 -18.44
CA GLU A 476 -4.85 10.70 -18.83
C GLU A 476 -6.05 9.78 -19.04
N GLY A 477 -7.21 10.20 -18.53
CA GLY A 477 -8.46 9.45 -18.54
C GLY A 477 -9.08 9.34 -17.15
N ARG A 478 -9.95 8.34 -16.98
CA ARG A 478 -10.61 8.02 -15.72
C ARG A 478 -10.17 6.63 -15.27
N GLY A 479 -9.70 6.51 -14.04
CA GLY A 479 -9.15 5.26 -13.56
C GLY A 479 -8.72 5.28 -12.10
N GLN A 480 -7.94 4.26 -11.75
CA GLN A 480 -7.40 4.06 -10.41
C GLN A 480 -5.98 3.50 -10.49
N TYR A 481 -5.05 4.13 -9.79
CA TYR A 481 -3.69 3.63 -9.65
C TYR A 481 -3.64 2.57 -8.56
N VAL A 482 -3.04 1.41 -8.85
CA VAL A 482 -3.09 0.23 -7.97
C VAL A 482 -1.72 -0.32 -7.57
N GLY A 483 -0.62 0.23 -8.07
CA GLY A 483 0.68 -0.15 -7.56
C GLY A 483 1.89 0.37 -8.30
N SER A 484 3.02 0.29 -7.60
CA SER A 484 4.34 0.66 -8.07
C SER A 484 5.33 -0.46 -7.78
N VAL A 485 6.17 -0.79 -8.75
CA VAL A 485 7.45 -1.48 -8.50
C VAL A 485 8.55 -0.47 -8.79
N LEU A 486 9.53 -0.33 -7.91
CA LEU A 486 10.70 0.53 -8.09
C LEU A 486 11.95 -0.32 -7.90
N SER A 487 12.88 -0.24 -8.86
CA SER A 487 14.22 -0.80 -8.74
C SER A 487 15.25 0.33 -8.81
N VAL A 488 16.28 0.22 -7.99
CA VAL A 488 17.39 1.17 -7.92
C VAL A 488 18.73 0.44 -7.95
N THR A 489 19.72 1.00 -8.66
CA THR A 489 21.14 0.67 -8.45
C THR A 489 21.87 1.94 -8.07
N LEU A 490 22.62 1.88 -6.97
CA LEU A 490 23.29 3.03 -6.40
C LEU A 490 24.51 3.43 -7.23
N ALA A 491 24.61 4.71 -7.55
CA ALA A 491 25.72 5.32 -8.26
C ALA A 491 26.80 5.86 -7.32
N GLN A 492 26.49 6.05 -6.04
CA GLN A 492 27.40 6.53 -5.01
C GLN A 492 27.03 5.94 -3.65
N ASP A 493 27.91 6.04 -2.65
CA ASP A 493 27.65 5.54 -1.30
C ASP A 493 26.61 6.41 -0.56
N GLY A 494 25.93 5.82 0.42
CA GLY A 494 24.86 6.44 1.20
C GLY A 494 23.46 6.00 0.77
N TRP A 495 22.49 6.24 1.65
CA TRP A 495 21.07 5.99 1.45
C TRP A 495 20.52 6.85 0.30
N PHE A 496 19.66 6.26 -0.53
CA PHE A 496 19.11 6.89 -1.73
C PHE A 496 17.69 7.42 -1.57
N GLY A 497 17.03 7.06 -0.47
CA GLY A 497 15.57 7.04 -0.39
C GLY A 497 14.95 8.15 0.44
N GLU A 498 15.66 9.23 0.75
CA GLU A 498 15.05 10.40 1.43
C GLU A 498 14.04 11.15 0.55
N GLY A 499 13.93 10.81 -0.73
CA GLY A 499 13.09 11.51 -1.70
C GLY A 499 11.61 11.19 -1.59
N ASP A 500 10.78 12.22 -1.58
CA ASP A 500 9.33 12.13 -1.39
C ASP A 500 8.61 11.66 -2.67
N ASP A 501 7.49 10.94 -2.51
CA ASP A 501 6.53 10.68 -3.57
C ASP A 501 5.48 11.81 -3.68
N PHE A 502 5.09 12.15 -4.91
CA PHE A 502 4.11 13.20 -5.18
C PHE A 502 3.05 12.73 -6.18
N PHE A 503 1.78 12.76 -5.78
CA PHE A 503 0.63 12.50 -6.65
C PHE A 503 -0.08 13.81 -7.00
N TYR A 504 -0.09 14.13 -8.30
CA TYR A 504 -0.82 15.26 -8.86
C TYR A 504 -2.09 14.71 -9.53
N ILE A 505 -3.23 14.86 -8.86
CA ILE A 505 -4.49 14.27 -9.29
C ILE A 505 -5.24 15.30 -10.15
N ASP A 506 -5.78 14.86 -11.29
CA ASP A 506 -6.66 15.64 -12.15
C ASP A 506 -6.12 17.03 -12.54
N GLY A 507 -4.81 17.14 -12.78
CA GLY A 507 -4.15 18.35 -13.28
C GLY A 507 -3.81 19.39 -12.19
N GLU A 508 -3.80 18.96 -10.93
CA GLU A 508 -3.32 19.75 -9.81
C GLU A 508 -1.90 20.30 -10.04
N LYS A 509 -1.67 21.55 -9.62
CA LYS A 509 -0.34 22.19 -9.65
C LYS A 509 0.50 21.91 -8.41
N VAL A 510 -0.19 21.66 -7.29
CA VAL A 510 0.40 21.29 -6.00
C VAL A 510 -0.12 19.90 -5.70
N PRO A 511 0.74 18.91 -5.45
CA PRO A 511 0.31 17.53 -5.25
C PRO A 511 -0.53 17.44 -3.96
N SER A 512 -1.69 16.79 -4.07
CA SER A 512 -2.59 16.57 -2.92
C SER A 512 -2.10 15.44 -2.00
N LEU A 513 -1.31 14.50 -2.53
CA LEU A 513 -0.61 13.48 -1.75
C LEU A 513 0.90 13.71 -1.84
N GLN A 514 1.53 13.91 -0.68
CA GLN A 514 2.94 14.20 -0.53
C GLN A 514 3.53 13.22 0.49
N GLY A 515 4.60 12.55 0.10
CA GLY A 515 5.35 11.61 0.93
C GLY A 515 6.31 12.27 1.90
N THR A 516 7.15 11.44 2.51
CA THR A 516 8.20 11.83 3.45
C THR A 516 9.54 11.13 3.20
N GLY A 517 9.58 10.24 2.21
CA GLY A 517 10.71 9.41 1.87
C GLY A 517 10.27 8.25 0.99
N SER A 518 11.19 7.74 0.18
CA SER A 518 10.98 6.56 -0.66
C SER A 518 10.81 5.31 0.18
N GLU A 519 11.53 5.16 1.31
CA GLU A 519 11.26 4.05 2.22
C GLU A 519 9.86 4.12 2.83
N ASP A 520 9.43 5.32 3.19
CA ASP A 520 8.14 5.58 3.79
C ASP A 520 7.02 5.27 2.78
N TYR A 521 7.19 5.69 1.52
CA TYR A 521 6.28 5.34 0.43
C TYR A 521 6.13 3.82 0.30
N PHE A 522 7.20 3.05 0.46
CA PHE A 522 7.16 1.59 0.42
C PHE A 522 6.91 0.94 1.81
N ASN A 523 6.37 1.70 2.77
CA ASN A 523 5.98 1.26 4.11
C ASN A 523 7.10 0.58 4.91
N ASP A 524 8.35 1.01 4.72
CA ASP A 524 9.46 0.76 5.63
C ASP A 524 9.78 2.06 6.39
N ALA A 525 10.84 2.06 7.19
CA ALA A 525 11.35 3.25 7.87
C ALA A 525 12.80 3.03 8.28
N TRP A 526 13.61 4.09 8.21
CA TRP A 526 15.05 4.05 8.51
C TRP A 526 15.83 3.15 7.55
N GLY A 527 15.58 3.35 6.25
CA GLY A 527 16.16 2.55 5.17
C GLY A 527 15.45 1.22 4.93
N PHE A 528 15.92 0.50 3.91
CA PHE A 528 15.34 -0.77 3.48
C PHE A 528 16.02 -2.00 4.08
N ARG A 529 15.22 -3.05 4.25
CA ARG A 529 15.68 -4.40 4.59
C ARG A 529 14.89 -5.44 3.80
N PRO A 530 15.50 -6.59 3.45
CA PRO A 530 14.78 -7.64 2.73
C PRO A 530 13.52 -8.08 3.48
N ARG A 531 12.37 -7.91 2.83
CA ARG A 531 11.05 -8.18 3.39
C ARG A 531 10.06 -8.44 2.26
N THR A 532 9.13 -9.36 2.49
CA THR A 532 7.97 -9.52 1.62
C THR A 532 6.68 -9.57 2.44
N GLY A 533 5.59 -9.06 1.88
CA GLY A 533 4.27 -9.11 2.50
C GLY A 533 3.12 -8.93 1.51
N PRO A 534 1.86 -9.06 1.97
CA PRO A 534 0.67 -9.11 1.12
C PRO A 534 0.53 -7.90 0.17
N TRP A 535 0.93 -6.71 0.63
CA TRP A 535 0.65 -5.43 -0.04
C TRP A 535 1.90 -4.65 -0.43
N PHE A 536 3.04 -4.93 0.19
CA PHE A 536 4.29 -4.22 -0.07
C PHE A 536 5.48 -5.04 0.42
N GLY A 537 6.67 -4.70 -0.07
CA GLY A 537 7.90 -5.33 0.35
C GLY A 537 9.11 -4.91 -0.48
N GLN A 538 10.28 -5.32 0.00
CA GLN A 538 11.58 -5.13 -0.60
C GLN A 538 12.19 -6.53 -0.77
N PRO A 539 11.82 -7.29 -1.82
CA PRO A 539 12.23 -8.68 -1.93
C PRO A 539 13.75 -8.83 -2.05
N ARG A 540 14.46 -7.76 -2.44
CA ARG A 540 15.91 -7.69 -2.45
C ARG A 540 16.42 -6.30 -2.08
N TRP A 541 17.37 -6.25 -1.15
CA TRP A 541 18.17 -5.07 -0.82
C TRP A 541 19.61 -5.51 -0.56
N GLN A 542 20.60 -4.91 -1.25
CA GLN A 542 22.01 -5.31 -1.12
C GLN A 542 22.83 -4.45 -0.16
N GLY A 543 22.40 -3.22 0.11
CA GLY A 543 23.14 -2.26 0.94
C GLY A 543 23.13 -0.86 0.32
N ASP A 544 23.92 0.02 0.93
CA ASP A 544 23.96 1.46 0.64
C ASP A 544 25.27 1.89 -0.03
N SER A 545 26.02 0.96 -0.63
CA SER A 545 27.27 1.27 -1.33
C SER A 545 27.07 1.40 -2.84
N ALA A 546 27.92 2.17 -3.52
CA ALA A 546 27.88 2.28 -4.97
C ALA A 546 27.97 0.89 -5.64
N GLY A 547 27.03 0.59 -6.53
CA GLY A 547 26.87 -0.72 -7.17
C GLY A 547 26.04 -1.73 -6.38
N ASP A 548 25.57 -1.39 -5.18
CA ASP A 548 24.44 -2.10 -4.56
C ASP A 548 23.13 -1.74 -5.27
N SER A 549 22.15 -2.61 -5.10
CA SER A 549 20.87 -2.47 -5.77
C SER A 549 19.75 -3.11 -4.97
N GLY A 550 18.53 -2.70 -5.27
CA GLY A 550 17.34 -3.25 -4.66
C GLY A 550 16.10 -3.05 -5.50
N VAL A 551 15.04 -3.73 -5.07
CA VAL A 551 13.70 -3.60 -5.64
C VAL A 551 12.70 -3.51 -4.49
N ALA A 552 11.72 -2.65 -4.65
CA ALA A 552 10.60 -2.47 -3.74
C ALA A 552 9.28 -2.50 -4.53
N TYR A 553 8.22 -2.99 -3.91
CA TYR A 553 6.87 -2.95 -4.45
C TYR A 553 5.88 -2.43 -3.41
N ARG A 554 4.86 -1.73 -3.87
CA ARG A 554 3.66 -1.35 -3.09
C ARG A 554 2.43 -1.48 -3.98
N TRP A 555 1.43 -2.18 -3.46
CA TRP A 555 0.14 -2.37 -4.10
C TRP A 555 -0.89 -1.49 -3.40
N HIS A 556 -1.35 -0.45 -4.10
CA HIS A 556 -2.47 0.42 -3.72
C HIS A 556 -3.81 -0.29 -3.95
N VAL A 557 -3.96 -1.47 -3.36
CA VAL A 557 -5.17 -2.30 -3.45
C VAL A 557 -6.19 -1.88 -2.39
N LEU A 558 -5.71 -1.66 -1.16
CA LEU A 558 -6.54 -1.22 -0.04
C LEU A 558 -6.71 0.30 -0.02
N ASP A 559 -5.88 1.00 -0.77
CA ASP A 559 -5.77 2.45 -0.86
C ASP A 559 -5.51 2.93 -2.30
N PRO A 560 -6.33 2.51 -3.30
CA PRO A 560 -6.17 2.94 -4.69
C PRO A 560 -6.21 4.47 -4.84
N VAL A 561 -5.41 5.01 -5.76
CA VAL A 561 -5.40 6.46 -6.03
C VAL A 561 -6.32 6.79 -7.21
N HIS A 562 -7.37 7.51 -6.86
CA HIS A 562 -8.42 8.14 -7.66
C HIS A 562 -7.95 9.08 -8.78
N PHE A 563 -8.37 8.93 -10.04
CA PHE A 563 -8.33 10.03 -11.01
C PHE A 563 -9.50 10.00 -12.00
N THR A 564 -10.02 11.18 -12.35
CA THR A 564 -11.15 11.34 -13.29
C THR A 564 -10.76 11.99 -14.62
N ARG A 565 -9.60 12.65 -14.66
CA ARG A 565 -9.01 13.32 -15.83
C ARG A 565 -7.57 12.91 -16.06
N SER A 566 -6.75 12.84 -15.01
CA SER A 566 -5.31 12.54 -15.16
C SER A 566 -4.67 12.18 -13.83
N LEU A 567 -3.57 11.44 -13.88
CA LEU A 567 -2.70 11.24 -12.71
C LEU A 567 -1.24 11.38 -13.12
N LYS A 568 -0.50 12.23 -12.42
CA LYS A 568 0.97 12.22 -12.50
C LYS A 568 1.54 11.80 -11.15
N LEU A 569 2.36 10.76 -11.15
CA LEU A 569 3.11 10.30 -9.99
C LEU A 569 4.61 10.50 -10.25
N THR A 570 5.25 11.28 -9.39
CA THR A 570 6.71 11.45 -9.36
C THR A 570 7.27 11.01 -8.01
N ILE A 571 8.56 10.67 -8.00
CA ILE A 571 9.32 10.43 -6.78
C ILE A 571 10.65 11.16 -6.90
N GLU A 572 11.04 11.87 -5.86
CA GLU A 572 12.34 12.50 -5.83
C GLU A 572 13.44 11.44 -5.75
N HIS A 573 14.54 11.63 -6.49
CA HIS A 573 15.72 10.76 -6.38
C HIS A 573 16.74 11.43 -5.46
N LYS A 574 16.40 11.52 -4.17
CA LYS A 574 17.20 12.25 -3.19
C LYS A 574 17.62 11.38 -2.01
N GLY A 575 18.85 11.57 -1.54
CA GLY A 575 19.38 10.83 -0.41
C GLY A 575 20.63 11.46 0.19
N ASN A 576 21.33 10.70 1.03
CA ASN A 576 22.49 11.16 1.80
C ASN A 576 23.82 10.66 1.21
N ARG A 577 24.92 11.24 1.69
CA ARG A 577 26.27 10.67 1.62
C ARG A 577 26.43 9.66 2.76
N LEU A 578 27.49 8.86 2.71
CA LEU A 578 27.81 7.91 3.77
C LEU A 578 27.95 8.57 5.17
N ASP A 579 28.45 9.81 5.22
CA ASP A 579 28.45 10.65 6.41
C ASP A 579 27.38 11.74 6.24
N ASP A 580 26.39 11.77 7.15
CA ASP A 580 25.29 12.76 7.14
C ASP A 580 25.79 14.21 7.16
N THR A 581 26.99 14.45 7.72
CA THR A 581 27.62 15.78 7.76
C THR A 581 28.26 16.18 6.44
N GLU A 582 28.40 15.25 5.48
CA GLU A 582 28.86 15.53 4.12
C GLU A 582 27.71 15.91 3.19
N GLY A 583 26.51 15.39 3.45
CA GLY A 583 25.27 15.82 2.82
C GLY A 583 24.13 14.83 3.11
N PHE A 584 23.06 15.31 3.72
CA PHE A 584 21.94 14.43 4.12
C PHE A 584 20.84 14.34 3.07
N TYR A 585 20.68 15.37 2.25
CA TYR A 585 19.56 15.46 1.30
C TYR A 585 20.04 16.11 0.00
N LEU A 586 20.43 15.27 -0.96
CA LEU A 586 21.02 15.61 -2.25
C LEU A 586 20.29 14.88 -3.36
N GLU A 587 20.12 15.51 -4.52
CA GLU A 587 19.66 14.83 -5.73
C GLU A 587 20.76 13.89 -6.25
N ARG A 588 20.45 12.60 -6.40
CA ARG A 588 21.43 11.52 -6.59
C ARG A 588 21.36 10.93 -7.99
N PRO A 589 22.50 10.67 -8.66
CA PRO A 589 22.54 10.16 -10.03
C PRO A 589 22.35 8.64 -10.09
N ASP A 590 21.51 8.09 -9.22
CA ASP A 590 21.28 6.65 -9.13
C ASP A 590 20.49 6.15 -10.35
N PHE A 591 20.56 4.84 -10.61
CA PHE A 591 19.92 4.22 -11.78
C PHE A 591 18.51 3.72 -11.39
N PHE A 592 17.47 4.39 -11.86
CA PHE A 592 16.08 4.12 -11.48
C PHE A 592 15.32 3.40 -12.60
N SER A 593 14.52 2.40 -12.25
CA SER A 593 13.47 1.88 -13.12
C SER A 593 12.22 1.52 -12.34
N SER A 594 11.07 1.62 -12.99
CA SER A 594 9.79 1.40 -12.33
C SER A 594 8.76 0.75 -13.24
N VAL A 595 7.77 0.10 -12.62
CA VAL A 595 6.52 -0.29 -13.27
C VAL A 595 5.37 0.41 -12.56
N ALA A 596 4.57 1.16 -13.32
CA ALA A 596 3.29 1.70 -12.89
C ALA A 596 2.18 0.70 -13.23
N LEU A 597 1.28 0.42 -12.30
CA LEU A 597 0.13 -0.48 -12.48
C LEU A 597 -1.16 0.25 -12.16
N TRP A 598 -2.15 0.21 -13.06
CA TRP A 598 -3.42 0.92 -12.89
C TRP A 598 -4.56 0.26 -13.66
N TYR A 599 -5.79 0.65 -13.33
CA TYR A 599 -6.98 0.34 -14.11
C TYR A 599 -7.53 1.61 -14.73
N GLN A 600 -7.96 1.57 -15.99
CA GLN A 600 -8.50 2.74 -16.67
C GLN A 600 -9.64 2.41 -17.64
N GLU A 601 -10.60 3.32 -17.74
CA GLU A 601 -11.57 3.35 -18.84
C GLU A 601 -10.92 3.90 -20.12
N GLY A 602 -11.23 3.26 -21.26
CA GLY A 602 -10.67 3.63 -22.56
C GLY A 602 -9.16 3.38 -22.68
N GLU A 603 -8.58 3.84 -23.77
CA GLU A 603 -7.13 3.73 -24.00
C GLU A 603 -6.37 4.83 -23.27
N PRO A 604 -5.33 4.51 -22.48
CA PRO A 604 -4.50 5.52 -21.86
C PRO A 604 -3.68 6.25 -22.92
N LYS A 605 -3.31 7.50 -22.62
CA LYS A 605 -2.25 8.14 -23.41
C LYS A 605 -0.97 7.28 -23.33
N PRO A 606 -0.22 7.16 -24.44
CA PRO A 606 1.11 6.59 -24.37
C PRO A 606 2.00 7.46 -23.46
N PHE A 607 2.64 6.84 -22.47
CA PHE A 607 3.72 7.47 -21.72
C PHE A 607 4.82 6.44 -21.47
N GLY A 608 6.07 6.87 -21.62
CA GLY A 608 7.21 5.95 -21.64
C GLY A 608 7.23 5.03 -22.87
N LYS A 609 8.35 4.33 -23.04
CA LYS A 609 8.54 3.30 -24.06
C LYS A 609 9.44 2.24 -23.45
N LEU A 610 9.14 0.96 -23.68
CA LEU A 610 10.05 -0.12 -23.30
C LEU A 610 11.32 -0.03 -24.15
N PRO A 611 12.50 0.27 -23.58
CA PRO A 611 13.73 0.34 -24.35
C PRO A 611 14.15 -1.05 -24.84
N PRO A 612 14.95 -1.13 -25.92
CA PRO A 612 15.53 -2.40 -26.35
C PRO A 612 16.44 -2.96 -25.23
N TRP A 613 16.60 -4.28 -25.19
CA TRP A 613 17.32 -4.96 -24.12
C TRP A 613 18.70 -4.40 -23.74
N PRO A 614 19.58 -3.99 -24.69
CA PRO A 614 20.87 -3.42 -24.32
C PRO A 614 20.76 -2.14 -23.50
N GLU A 615 19.77 -1.28 -23.81
CA GLU A 615 19.50 -0.01 -23.11
C GLU A 615 18.68 -0.24 -21.84
N ARG A 616 17.93 -1.35 -21.77
CA ARG A 616 17.02 -1.67 -20.66
C ARG A 616 17.70 -2.16 -19.39
N ARG A 617 19.01 -2.36 -19.42
CA ARG A 617 19.79 -2.83 -18.28
C ARG A 617 20.61 -1.69 -17.71
N VAL A 618 20.79 -1.71 -16.39
CA VAL A 618 21.88 -0.95 -15.76
C VAL A 618 23.17 -1.33 -16.49
N PRO A 619 23.99 -0.36 -16.94
CA PRO A 619 25.06 -0.58 -17.92
C PRO A 619 26.31 -1.22 -17.31
N TRP A 620 26.14 -2.37 -16.65
CA TRP A 620 27.21 -3.23 -16.18
C TRP A 620 27.98 -3.78 -17.38
N GLN A 621 29.29 -3.61 -17.37
CA GLN A 621 30.23 -4.27 -18.27
C GLN A 621 30.58 -5.63 -17.66
N TYR A 622 30.41 -6.70 -18.45
CA TYR A 622 30.57 -8.08 -17.99
C TYR A 622 31.89 -8.66 -18.51
N HIS A 623 32.81 -9.00 -17.61
CA HIS A 623 34.07 -9.67 -17.89
C HIS A 623 34.00 -11.13 -17.43
N HIS A 624 33.74 -12.04 -18.38
CA HIS A 624 33.83 -13.48 -18.13
C HIS A 624 35.28 -13.87 -17.84
N LEU A 625 35.57 -14.30 -16.61
CA LEU A 625 36.95 -14.54 -16.15
C LEU A 625 37.60 -15.73 -16.83
N VAL A 626 36.82 -16.67 -17.36
CA VAL A 626 37.32 -17.75 -18.22
C VAL A 626 38.07 -17.24 -19.46
N ARG A 627 37.77 -16.03 -19.96
CA ARG A 627 38.51 -15.43 -21.09
C ARG A 627 39.97 -15.12 -20.71
N ALA A 628 40.24 -14.90 -19.43
CA ALA A 628 41.58 -14.65 -18.90
C ALA A 628 42.35 -15.95 -18.60
N PHE A 629 41.74 -17.14 -18.73
CA PHE A 629 42.36 -18.42 -18.40
C PHE A 629 43.76 -18.62 -18.99
N ARG A 630 43.94 -18.32 -20.28
CA ARG A 630 45.24 -18.47 -20.96
C ARG A 630 46.32 -17.48 -20.51
N GLN A 631 45.91 -16.42 -19.81
CA GLN A 631 46.78 -15.36 -19.30
C GLN A 631 46.86 -15.40 -17.76
N ALA A 632 46.20 -16.38 -17.12
CA ALA A 632 46.18 -16.52 -15.68
C ALA A 632 47.58 -16.86 -15.17
N GLN A 633 48.05 -16.11 -14.17
CA GLN A 633 49.32 -16.34 -13.51
C GLN A 633 49.07 -16.82 -12.09
N ALA A 634 49.58 -17.99 -11.74
CA ALA A 634 49.44 -18.55 -10.40
C ALA A 634 50.82 -18.77 -9.77
N THR A 635 50.96 -18.43 -8.48
CA THR A 635 52.11 -18.87 -7.68
C THR A 635 51.81 -20.21 -7.02
N GLY A 636 52.85 -21.00 -6.71
CA GLY A 636 52.70 -22.34 -6.15
C GLY A 636 52.42 -23.43 -7.21
N PRO A 637 52.11 -24.66 -6.77
CA PRO A 637 52.03 -25.82 -7.66
C PRO A 637 50.69 -25.94 -8.42
N ALA A 638 49.63 -25.28 -7.97
CA ALA A 638 48.30 -25.38 -8.56
C ALA A 638 48.16 -24.44 -9.77
N LYS A 639 47.63 -24.96 -10.88
CA LYS A 639 47.33 -24.17 -12.09
C LYS A 639 45.83 -23.87 -12.16
N ALA A 640 45.47 -22.72 -12.72
CA ALA A 640 44.08 -22.45 -13.06
C ALA A 640 43.55 -23.52 -14.04
N ALA A 641 42.25 -23.78 -13.99
CA ALA A 641 41.52 -24.67 -14.86
C ALA A 641 40.18 -24.04 -15.27
N VAL A 642 39.53 -24.64 -16.26
CA VAL A 642 38.16 -24.28 -16.66
C VAL A 642 37.26 -25.44 -16.31
N GLU A 643 36.25 -25.16 -15.52
CA GLU A 643 35.22 -26.12 -15.13
C GLU A 643 33.84 -25.61 -15.57
N THR A 644 32.85 -26.49 -15.53
CA THR A 644 31.47 -26.15 -15.86
C THR A 644 30.57 -26.38 -14.64
N THR A 645 29.75 -25.40 -14.29
CA THR A 645 28.85 -25.45 -13.14
C THR A 645 27.40 -25.13 -13.55
N GLY A 646 26.46 -25.34 -12.62
CA GLY A 646 25.03 -25.13 -12.83
C GLY A 646 24.27 -26.35 -13.35
N PHE A 647 22.95 -26.24 -13.41
CA PHE A 647 22.07 -27.29 -13.93
C PHE A 647 22.48 -27.63 -15.39
N PHE A 648 22.72 -28.91 -15.67
CA PHE A 648 23.27 -29.43 -16.93
C PHE A 648 24.68 -28.91 -17.35
N GLY A 649 25.46 -28.28 -16.47
CA GLY A 649 26.83 -27.88 -16.76
C GLY A 649 26.97 -26.72 -17.75
N ALA A 650 25.99 -25.81 -17.78
CA ALA A 650 25.89 -24.77 -18.80
C ALA A 650 26.80 -23.54 -18.61
N ARG A 651 27.44 -23.35 -17.43
CA ARG A 651 28.22 -22.13 -17.13
C ARG A 651 29.71 -22.44 -16.96
N PRO A 652 30.59 -21.92 -17.84
CA PRO A 652 32.04 -22.06 -17.65
C PRO A 652 32.53 -21.14 -16.53
N VAL A 653 33.28 -21.71 -15.59
CA VAL A 653 33.94 -21.00 -14.48
C VAL A 653 35.45 -21.21 -14.53
N LEU A 654 36.20 -20.23 -14.05
CA LEU A 654 37.64 -20.38 -13.84
C LEU A 654 37.86 -20.95 -12.44
N SER A 655 38.31 -22.19 -12.36
CA SER A 655 38.65 -22.85 -11.11
C SER A 655 40.15 -22.78 -10.85
N TRP A 656 40.53 -22.82 -9.58
CA TRP A 656 41.91 -22.91 -9.15
C TRP A 656 42.00 -23.81 -7.91
N PRO A 657 42.45 -25.06 -8.06
CA PRO A 657 42.50 -26.05 -6.98
C PRO A 657 43.70 -25.82 -6.04
N ASN A 658 43.84 -24.60 -5.54
CA ASN A 658 44.94 -24.22 -4.66
C ASN A 658 44.84 -24.91 -3.29
N LYS A 659 46.00 -25.35 -2.80
CA LYS A 659 46.20 -25.88 -1.44
C LYS A 659 47.41 -25.25 -0.73
N ALA A 660 48.10 -24.31 -1.37
CA ALA A 660 49.29 -23.66 -0.81
C ALA A 660 48.88 -22.35 -0.11
N PRO A 661 49.20 -22.18 1.19
CA PRO A 661 48.99 -20.91 1.90
C PRO A 661 49.75 -19.76 1.25
N GLY A 662 49.13 -18.58 1.18
CA GLY A 662 49.74 -17.38 0.61
C GLY A 662 49.95 -17.40 -0.92
N ALA A 663 49.57 -18.47 -1.61
CA ALA A 663 49.63 -18.52 -3.07
C ALA A 663 48.68 -17.47 -3.69
N VAL A 664 49.01 -16.99 -4.89
CA VAL A 664 48.27 -15.92 -5.57
C VAL A 664 47.90 -16.35 -6.98
N LEU A 665 46.64 -16.17 -7.35
CA LEU A 665 46.16 -16.22 -8.74
C LEU A 665 45.89 -14.81 -9.23
N THR A 666 46.47 -14.42 -10.36
CA THR A 666 46.30 -13.10 -10.99
C THR A 666 45.69 -13.25 -12.38
N LEU A 667 44.63 -12.49 -12.65
CA LEU A 667 43.87 -12.47 -13.90
C LEU A 667 43.88 -11.06 -14.49
N PRO A 668 44.27 -10.87 -15.76
CA PRO A 668 44.12 -9.58 -16.42
C PRO A 668 42.67 -9.31 -16.83
N PHE A 669 42.28 -8.03 -16.78
CA PHE A 669 41.06 -7.52 -17.41
C PHE A 669 41.31 -6.14 -18.04
N GLN A 670 40.38 -5.66 -18.86
CA GLN A 670 40.53 -4.38 -19.56
C GLN A 670 39.40 -3.43 -19.22
N VAL A 671 39.73 -2.15 -19.07
CA VAL A 671 38.78 -1.05 -18.86
C VAL A 671 38.79 -0.18 -20.11
N ALA A 672 37.61 0.09 -20.68
CA ALA A 672 37.48 0.74 -21.98
C ALA A 672 37.75 2.25 -21.95
N GLU A 673 37.53 2.89 -20.80
CA GLU A 673 37.59 4.34 -20.63
C GLU A 673 37.92 4.73 -19.18
N ASP A 674 38.55 5.90 -19.00
CA ASP A 674 38.80 6.45 -17.67
C ASP A 674 37.47 6.66 -16.92
N GLY A 675 37.46 6.36 -15.63
CA GLY A 675 36.28 6.62 -14.81
C GLY A 675 36.34 6.04 -13.41
N ARG A 676 35.29 6.32 -12.64
CA ARG A 676 34.99 5.68 -11.37
C ARG A 676 34.05 4.50 -11.65
N TYR A 677 34.37 3.33 -11.13
CA TYR A 677 33.64 2.10 -11.38
C TYR A 677 33.23 1.44 -10.08
N ALA A 678 31.97 1.08 -9.91
CA ALA A 678 31.60 0.06 -8.94
C ALA A 678 31.97 -1.32 -9.50
N VAL A 679 32.61 -2.15 -8.66
CA VAL A 679 33.13 -3.44 -9.07
C VAL A 679 32.46 -4.55 -8.29
N ARG A 680 31.92 -5.57 -8.98
CA ARG A 680 31.36 -6.76 -8.34
C ARG A 680 31.95 -8.04 -8.91
N LEU A 681 32.06 -9.07 -8.07
CA LEU A 681 32.55 -10.39 -8.42
C LEU A 681 31.45 -11.45 -8.21
N THR A 682 31.18 -12.23 -9.25
CA THR A 682 30.43 -13.48 -9.15
C THR A 682 31.39 -14.65 -9.01
N ALA A 683 31.20 -15.46 -7.97
CA ALA A 683 32.03 -16.61 -7.63
C ALA A 683 31.20 -17.73 -7.00
N ALA A 684 31.74 -18.95 -6.94
CA ALA A 684 31.10 -20.03 -6.21
C ALA A 684 31.43 -19.95 -4.71
N LYS A 685 30.48 -20.34 -3.88
CA LYS A 685 30.70 -20.77 -2.50
C LYS A 685 30.43 -22.27 -2.41
N GLY A 686 31.09 -22.95 -1.49
CA GLY A 686 30.86 -24.37 -1.30
C GLY A 686 31.75 -25.01 -0.23
N PRO A 687 31.51 -26.29 0.08
CA PRO A 687 32.33 -27.03 1.01
C PRO A 687 33.78 -27.13 0.50
N GLY A 688 34.72 -26.76 1.35
CA GLY A 688 36.15 -26.93 1.07
C GLY A 688 36.81 -25.83 0.23
N LEU A 689 36.07 -24.83 -0.26
CA LEU A 689 36.68 -23.63 -0.87
C LEU A 689 37.55 -22.84 0.13
N GLY A 690 38.31 -21.86 -0.34
CA GLY A 690 39.27 -21.12 0.49
C GLY A 690 38.80 -19.73 0.94
N LEU A 691 39.56 -19.15 1.86
CA LEU A 691 39.54 -17.72 2.19
C LEU A 691 40.62 -16.98 1.41
N TYR A 692 40.25 -15.85 0.82
CA TYR A 692 41.12 -15.08 -0.08
C TYR A 692 41.05 -13.58 0.15
N ASP A 693 42.21 -12.94 0.08
CA ASP A 693 42.31 -11.50 -0.16
C ASP A 693 42.17 -11.25 -1.66
N ILE A 694 41.15 -10.49 -2.03
CA ILE A 694 40.88 -10.05 -3.39
C ILE A 694 41.51 -8.68 -3.58
N GLU A 695 42.37 -8.56 -4.58
CA GLU A 695 43.11 -7.33 -4.89
C GLU A 695 42.76 -6.85 -6.31
N ILE A 696 42.64 -5.54 -6.47
CA ILE A 696 42.56 -4.87 -7.77
C ILE A 696 43.81 -3.99 -7.90
N ASP A 697 44.62 -4.21 -8.92
CA ASP A 697 45.90 -3.51 -9.13
C ASP A 697 46.78 -3.49 -7.87
N SER A 698 46.94 -4.67 -7.26
CA SER A 698 47.71 -4.92 -6.03
C SER A 698 47.20 -4.18 -4.78
N LYS A 699 46.01 -3.57 -4.83
CA LYS A 699 45.35 -2.99 -3.66
C LYS A 699 44.26 -3.94 -3.17
N LYS A 700 44.29 -4.30 -1.89
CA LYS A 700 43.24 -5.13 -1.27
C LYS A 700 41.89 -4.42 -1.38
N ALA A 701 40.94 -5.09 -2.01
CA ALA A 701 39.57 -4.62 -2.20
C ALA A 701 38.62 -5.27 -1.19
N LEU A 702 38.74 -6.58 -0.96
CA LEU A 702 37.90 -7.34 -0.04
C LEU A 702 38.63 -8.59 0.45
N GLU A 703 38.44 -8.98 1.71
CA GLU A 703 38.73 -10.34 2.18
C GLU A 703 37.44 -11.16 2.11
N ALA A 704 37.46 -12.29 1.40
CA ALA A 704 36.27 -13.09 1.14
C ALA A 704 36.48 -14.55 1.55
N ASP A 705 35.55 -15.06 2.35
CA ASP A 705 35.46 -16.48 2.69
C ASP A 705 34.46 -17.19 1.76
N PHE A 706 34.99 -18.01 0.84
CA PHE A 706 34.17 -18.77 -0.10
C PHE A 706 33.66 -20.10 0.48
N ARG A 707 34.03 -20.44 1.72
CA ARG A 707 33.50 -21.62 2.39
C ARG A 707 32.03 -21.45 2.69
N ALA A 708 31.27 -22.50 2.44
CA ALA A 708 29.87 -22.64 2.83
C ALA A 708 29.54 -24.11 3.11
N PRO A 709 28.51 -24.41 3.92
CA PRO A 709 28.05 -25.78 4.12
C PRO A 709 27.49 -26.44 2.85
N GLU A 710 27.00 -25.63 1.91
CA GLU A 710 26.38 -26.06 0.65
C GLU A 710 26.88 -25.19 -0.50
N ASP A 711 26.83 -25.74 -1.72
CA ASP A 711 27.21 -25.03 -2.93
C ASP A 711 26.20 -23.91 -3.24
N SER A 712 26.69 -22.71 -3.50
CA SER A 712 25.87 -21.54 -3.82
C SER A 712 26.66 -20.51 -4.64
N GLU A 713 25.99 -19.49 -5.15
CA GLU A 713 26.63 -18.36 -5.83
C GLU A 713 26.87 -17.21 -4.84
N ALA A 714 28.05 -16.60 -4.89
CA ALA A 714 28.35 -15.34 -4.21
C ALA A 714 28.33 -14.18 -5.21
N ASP A 715 27.71 -13.07 -4.81
CA ASP A 715 27.78 -11.77 -5.48
C ASP A 715 28.43 -10.73 -4.57
N LEU A 716 29.75 -10.60 -4.67
CA LEU A 716 30.57 -9.77 -3.80
C LEU A 716 30.74 -8.37 -4.37
N LEU A 717 30.50 -7.34 -3.54
CA LEU A 717 30.90 -5.97 -3.85
C LEU A 717 32.38 -5.79 -3.51
N LEU A 718 33.18 -5.37 -4.50
CA LEU A 718 34.61 -5.06 -4.33
C LEU A 718 34.85 -3.55 -4.14
N GLY A 719 33.78 -2.75 -4.03
CA GLY A 719 33.82 -1.31 -3.81
C GLY A 719 33.91 -0.49 -5.10
N ALA A 720 33.99 0.84 -4.94
CA ALA A 720 34.19 1.78 -6.02
C ALA A 720 35.68 2.09 -6.23
N HIS A 721 36.13 2.08 -7.49
CA HIS A 721 37.54 2.27 -7.86
C HIS A 721 37.67 3.28 -9.00
N VAL A 722 38.66 4.17 -8.91
CA VAL A 722 39.07 5.00 -10.04
C VAL A 722 40.02 4.20 -10.90
N MET A 723 39.65 3.97 -12.16
CA MET A 723 40.41 3.17 -13.12
C MET A 723 40.69 3.99 -14.38
N SER A 724 41.91 3.90 -14.88
CA SER A 724 42.29 4.42 -16.19
C SER A 724 41.86 3.46 -17.31
N LYS A 725 41.74 3.94 -18.53
CA LYS A 725 41.63 3.10 -19.72
C LYS A 725 42.86 2.23 -19.85
N GLY A 726 42.67 0.92 -20.05
CA GLY A 726 43.77 0.00 -20.32
C GLY A 726 43.66 -1.32 -19.58
N ASN A 727 44.81 -1.94 -19.34
CA ASN A 727 44.92 -3.24 -18.67
C ASN A 727 44.96 -3.05 -17.15
N HIS A 728 44.19 -3.88 -16.46
CA HIS A 728 44.12 -3.97 -15.01
C HIS A 728 44.28 -5.42 -14.56
N THR A 729 44.50 -5.61 -13.26
CA THR A 729 44.72 -6.93 -12.67
C THR A 729 43.75 -7.19 -11.52
N LEU A 730 43.17 -8.39 -11.52
CA LEU A 730 42.40 -8.95 -10.41
C LEU A 730 43.20 -10.10 -9.82
N ALA A 731 43.57 -10.02 -8.54
CA ALA A 731 44.33 -11.06 -7.87
C ALA A 731 43.59 -11.65 -6.67
N PHE A 732 43.82 -12.94 -6.43
CA PHE A 732 43.28 -13.72 -5.33
C PHE A 732 44.44 -14.32 -4.54
N ARG A 733 44.70 -13.79 -3.36
CA ARG A 733 45.75 -14.27 -2.46
C ARG A 733 45.12 -15.16 -1.40
N ALA A 734 45.49 -16.43 -1.40
CA ALA A 734 45.00 -17.39 -0.42
C ALA A 734 45.48 -17.02 0.99
N SER A 735 44.66 -17.30 2.00
CA SER A 735 45.01 -17.17 3.41
C SER A 735 46.39 -17.74 3.73
N SER A 736 47.12 -17.08 4.64
CA SER A 736 48.37 -17.61 5.19
C SER A 736 48.14 -18.77 6.17
N SER A 737 46.92 -18.91 6.70
CA SER A 737 46.55 -19.97 7.64
C SER A 737 46.11 -21.22 6.90
N ALA A 738 46.84 -22.33 7.09
CA ALA A 738 46.65 -23.58 6.35
C ALA A 738 45.24 -24.20 6.48
N ASP A 739 44.56 -23.98 7.61
CA ASP A 739 43.19 -24.42 7.88
C ASP A 739 42.12 -23.65 7.07
N ARG A 740 42.51 -22.53 6.45
CA ARG A 740 41.63 -21.67 5.65
C ARG A 740 41.96 -21.67 4.16
N VAL A 741 42.93 -22.47 3.73
CA VAL A 741 43.26 -22.63 2.31
C VAL A 741 42.36 -23.68 1.69
N GLY A 742 41.86 -23.39 0.51
CA GLY A 742 41.04 -24.31 -0.29
C GLY A 742 40.92 -23.79 -1.73
N PRO A 743 40.25 -24.53 -2.63
CA PRO A 743 40.07 -24.11 -4.01
C PRO A 743 39.33 -22.78 -4.13
N LEU A 744 39.42 -22.20 -5.32
CA LEU A 744 38.65 -21.02 -5.73
C LEU A 744 37.92 -21.35 -7.04
N ALA A 745 36.70 -20.84 -7.20
CA ALA A 745 36.00 -20.85 -8.47
C ALA A 745 35.32 -19.49 -8.70
N VAL A 746 35.71 -18.80 -9.78
CA VAL A 746 35.26 -17.45 -10.11
C VAL A 746 34.71 -17.41 -11.53
N GLU A 747 33.62 -16.67 -11.71
CA GLU A 747 32.91 -16.65 -12.98
C GLU A 747 33.07 -15.31 -13.71
N MET A 748 32.75 -14.22 -13.02
CA MET A 748 32.50 -12.96 -13.69
C MET A 748 32.88 -11.76 -12.83
N LEU A 749 33.63 -10.84 -13.43
CA LEU A 749 33.86 -9.51 -12.90
C LEU A 749 32.92 -8.53 -13.62
N ARG A 750 32.19 -7.72 -12.86
CA ARG A 750 31.22 -6.73 -13.36
C ARG A 750 31.70 -5.33 -13.00
N LEU A 751 31.74 -4.44 -13.98
CA LEU A 751 32.12 -3.03 -13.80
C LEU A 751 30.96 -2.14 -14.18
N LEU A 752 30.49 -1.28 -13.28
CA LEU A 752 29.51 -0.25 -13.58
C LEU A 752 30.23 1.10 -13.56
N LYS A 753 30.35 1.75 -14.72
CA LYS A 753 30.85 3.13 -14.75
C LYS A 753 29.85 4.03 -14.03
N LEU A 754 30.34 4.72 -13.02
CA LEU A 754 29.52 5.56 -12.16
C LEU A 754 29.51 7.00 -12.70
N PRO A 755 28.35 7.67 -12.69
CA PRO A 755 28.30 9.10 -12.93
C PRO A 755 29.08 9.87 -11.85
N PRO A 756 29.40 11.16 -12.11
CA PRO A 756 29.98 12.03 -11.09
C PRO A 756 29.13 12.03 -9.83
N GLU A 757 29.77 11.96 -8.67
CA GLU A 757 29.05 11.97 -7.39
C GLU A 757 28.34 13.31 -7.19
N ALA A 758 27.08 13.23 -6.79
CA ALA A 758 26.35 14.36 -6.27
C ALA A 758 26.98 14.78 -4.93
N ASN A 759 27.42 16.04 -4.90
CA ASN A 759 28.05 16.67 -3.76
C ASN A 759 27.45 18.07 -3.57
N ARG A 760 27.54 18.57 -2.34
CA ARG A 760 27.14 19.93 -1.99
C ARG A 760 28.37 20.74 -1.62
N THR A 761 28.71 21.71 -2.46
CA THR A 761 29.90 22.57 -2.26
C THR A 761 29.78 23.43 -1.00
N GLU A 762 28.58 23.93 -0.73
CA GLU A 762 28.28 24.73 0.47
C GLU A 762 27.12 24.09 1.25
N ARG A 763 27.42 23.65 2.46
CA ARG A 763 26.47 22.93 3.31
C ARG A 763 25.53 23.89 4.02
N THR A 764 24.32 23.40 4.26
CA THR A 764 23.16 24.19 4.68
C THR A 764 22.79 23.91 6.13
N HIS A 765 21.64 24.44 6.56
CA HIS A 765 21.07 24.13 7.88
C HIS A 765 20.86 22.63 8.11
N ASN A 766 20.65 21.83 7.05
CA ASN A 766 20.46 20.38 7.16
C ASN A 766 21.71 19.70 7.72
N GLU A 767 22.89 19.99 7.16
CA GLU A 767 24.14 19.45 7.68
C GLU A 767 24.52 20.08 9.04
N ALA A 768 24.21 21.36 9.24
CA ALA A 768 24.37 22.02 10.54
C ALA A 768 23.54 21.35 11.65
N HIS A 769 22.38 20.79 11.33
CA HIS A 769 21.58 20.01 12.27
C HIS A 769 22.37 18.80 12.82
N PHE A 770 23.01 18.03 11.95
CA PHE A 770 23.81 16.87 12.38
C PHE A 770 25.05 17.25 13.17
N ILE A 771 25.71 18.36 12.83
CA ILE A 771 26.81 18.91 13.63
C ILE A 771 26.32 19.26 15.05
N ARG A 772 25.18 19.96 15.16
CA ARG A 772 24.59 20.31 16.46
C ARG A 772 24.14 19.09 17.25
N LEU A 773 23.58 18.09 16.58
CA LEU A 773 23.15 16.84 17.23
C LEU A 773 24.33 16.07 17.81
N GLY A 774 25.44 15.98 17.06
CA GLY A 774 26.68 15.36 17.52
C GLY A 774 27.27 16.09 18.74
N ILE A 775 27.33 17.42 18.70
CA ILE A 775 27.74 18.24 19.85
C ILE A 775 26.81 18.01 21.03
N GLY A 776 25.49 18.06 20.84
CA GLY A 776 24.51 17.88 21.92
C GLY A 776 24.62 16.52 22.61
N ARG A 777 24.83 15.45 21.85
CA ARG A 777 25.09 14.10 22.39
C ARG A 777 26.37 14.07 23.21
N ALA A 778 27.44 14.70 22.75
CA ALA A 778 28.69 14.78 23.49
C ALA A 778 28.56 15.60 24.79
N VAL A 779 27.84 16.73 24.75
CA VAL A 779 27.57 17.55 25.94
C VAL A 779 26.75 16.75 26.97
N TYR A 780 25.72 16.03 26.53
CA TYR A 780 24.93 15.15 27.40
C TYR A 780 25.78 14.03 28.02
N ALA A 781 26.59 13.34 27.20
CA ALA A 781 27.48 12.28 27.67
C ALA A 781 28.51 12.79 28.68
N TYR A 782 29.10 13.96 28.43
CA TYR A 782 30.03 14.60 29.37
C TYR A 782 29.32 14.92 30.69
N ARG A 783 28.10 15.46 30.64
CA ARG A 783 27.32 15.74 31.86
C ARG A 783 27.01 14.51 32.68
N LEU A 784 26.66 13.40 32.02
CA LEU A 784 26.47 12.12 32.71
C LEU A 784 27.76 11.59 33.33
N ALA A 785 28.89 11.72 32.64
CA ALA A 785 30.16 11.17 33.07
C ALA A 785 30.81 11.98 34.23
N TYR A 786 30.75 13.31 34.15
CA TYR A 786 31.45 14.20 35.07
C TYR A 786 30.53 14.92 36.07
N GLY A 787 29.20 14.80 35.91
CA GLY A 787 28.21 15.50 36.76
C GLY A 787 28.11 17.01 36.49
N GLU A 788 28.89 17.52 35.55
CA GLU A 788 28.96 18.93 35.17
C GLU A 788 29.01 19.08 33.65
N LEU A 789 28.83 20.29 33.14
CA LEU A 789 28.94 20.55 31.71
C LEU A 789 30.37 20.99 31.34
N PRO A 790 30.82 20.73 30.11
CA PRO A 790 32.15 21.14 29.66
C PRO A 790 32.26 22.67 29.54
N ASP A 791 33.48 23.18 29.71
CA ASP A 791 33.79 24.62 29.52
C ASP A 791 33.85 25.03 28.04
N SER A 792 34.19 24.09 27.16
CA SER A 792 34.40 24.32 25.73
C SER A 792 34.25 23.03 24.91
N LEU A 793 34.15 23.16 23.59
CA LEU A 793 34.22 22.03 22.65
C LEU A 793 35.59 21.35 22.69
N GLU A 794 36.67 22.09 22.92
CA GLU A 794 38.02 21.56 23.08
C GLU A 794 38.13 20.64 24.31
N THR A 795 37.42 20.95 25.39
CA THR A 795 37.32 20.09 26.57
C THR A 795 36.66 18.76 26.21
N LEU A 796 35.55 18.78 25.47
CA LEU A 796 34.87 17.57 24.98
C LEU A 796 35.76 16.73 24.06
N ALA A 797 36.52 17.37 23.19
CA ALA A 797 37.40 16.68 22.25
C ALA A 797 38.63 16.08 22.95
N LYS A 798 39.20 16.78 23.93
CA LYS A 798 40.34 16.30 24.75
C LYS A 798 39.96 15.16 25.69
N SER A 799 38.72 15.12 26.19
CA SER A 799 38.25 14.02 27.04
C SER A 799 37.98 12.72 26.25
N GLY A 800 38.00 12.79 24.91
CA GLY A 800 37.68 11.66 24.04
C GLY A 800 36.18 11.38 23.87
N ILE A 801 35.30 12.19 24.49
CA ILE A 801 33.84 12.03 24.37
C ILE A 801 33.31 12.52 23.02
N MET A 802 34.01 13.47 22.39
CA MET A 802 33.62 14.07 21.11
C MET A 802 34.73 13.96 20.06
N PRO A 803 34.45 13.51 18.83
CA PRO A 803 35.41 13.56 17.74
C PRO A 803 35.84 15.00 17.40
N GLN A 804 37.11 15.17 17.00
CA GLN A 804 37.68 16.47 16.59
C GLN A 804 36.93 17.13 15.42
N ARG A 805 36.20 16.35 14.60
CA ARG A 805 35.33 16.85 13.51
C ARG A 805 34.35 17.92 13.99
N TYR A 806 33.81 17.76 15.19
CA TYR A 806 32.81 18.68 15.77
C TYR A 806 33.42 19.95 16.38
N LEU A 807 34.73 20.19 16.24
CA LEU A 807 35.32 21.52 16.47
C LEU A 807 35.11 22.48 15.31
N LYS A 808 34.60 21.98 14.18
CA LYS A 808 34.33 22.76 12.98
C LYS A 808 32.85 22.68 12.62
N ASP A 809 32.33 23.72 11.99
CA ASP A 809 30.97 23.74 11.49
C ASP A 809 30.83 22.84 10.25
N GLU A 810 29.61 22.80 9.70
CA GLU A 810 29.31 21.99 8.52
C GLU A 810 30.21 22.38 7.33
N ASN A 811 30.66 23.63 7.23
CA ASN A 811 31.53 24.14 6.17
C ASN A 811 33.03 24.14 6.54
N PHE A 812 33.41 23.35 7.55
CA PHE A 812 34.79 23.20 8.04
C PHE A 812 35.42 24.47 8.64
N LEU A 813 34.62 25.48 9.01
CA LEU A 813 35.11 26.65 9.73
C LEU A 813 35.20 26.36 11.23
N PRO A 814 36.23 26.82 11.94
CA PRO A 814 36.37 26.59 13.38
C PRO A 814 35.20 27.19 14.18
N LEU A 815 34.51 26.35 14.96
CA LEU A 815 33.44 26.79 15.86
C LEU A 815 34.03 27.54 17.05
N ARG A 816 33.26 28.50 17.59
CA ARG A 816 33.58 29.17 18.85
C ARG A 816 32.68 28.62 19.93
N SER A 817 33.23 28.31 21.10
CA SER A 817 32.45 27.78 22.21
C SER A 817 32.80 28.47 23.52
N ARG A 818 31.80 28.60 24.40
CA ARG A 818 31.97 29.17 25.74
C ARG A 818 30.91 28.66 26.71
N ARG A 819 31.26 28.67 27.98
CA ARG A 819 30.34 28.43 29.09
C ARG A 819 29.51 29.68 29.40
N GLU A 820 28.19 29.56 29.46
CA GLU A 820 27.30 30.62 29.94
C GLU A 820 26.30 30.06 30.96
N GLY A 821 26.56 30.28 32.25
CA GLY A 821 25.76 29.72 33.33
C GLY A 821 25.66 28.20 33.21
N ASN A 822 24.44 27.67 33.10
CA ASN A 822 24.21 26.24 32.93
C ASN A 822 24.11 25.77 31.46
N HIS A 823 24.75 26.49 30.53
CA HIS A 823 24.75 26.13 29.11
C HIS A 823 26.16 26.10 28.54
N LEU A 824 26.42 25.18 27.61
CA LEU A 824 27.48 25.34 26.63
C LEU A 824 26.89 26.06 25.41
N VAL A 825 27.48 27.18 25.01
CA VAL A 825 27.07 27.94 23.84
C VAL A 825 28.11 27.74 22.74
N VAL A 826 27.66 27.42 21.53
CA VAL A 826 28.52 27.26 20.35
C VAL A 826 28.00 28.11 19.21
N GLU A 827 28.93 28.76 18.50
CA GLU A 827 28.65 29.68 17.40
C GLU A 827 29.50 29.31 16.17
N SER A 828 28.84 29.22 15.00
CA SER A 828 29.52 29.22 13.71
C SER A 828 29.95 30.65 13.35
N PRO A 829 31.21 30.87 12.93
CA PRO A 829 31.70 32.20 12.58
C PRO A 829 31.23 32.67 11.19
N ARG A 830 30.51 31.85 10.43
CA ARG A 830 30.04 32.19 9.09
C ARG A 830 29.00 33.33 9.14
N PRO A 831 28.96 34.25 8.16
CA PRO A 831 27.85 35.18 8.01
C PRO A 831 26.52 34.40 7.86
N GLY A 832 25.54 34.68 8.73
CA GLY A 832 24.28 33.90 8.80
C GLY A 832 24.43 32.52 9.46
N GLY A 833 25.57 32.25 10.10
CA GLY A 833 25.86 31.03 10.85
C GLY A 833 24.96 30.85 12.07
N TRP A 834 24.89 29.63 12.59
CA TRP A 834 24.04 29.29 13.72
C TRP A 834 24.73 29.51 15.06
N SER A 835 23.93 29.88 16.07
CA SER A 835 24.29 29.83 17.49
C SER A 835 23.34 28.84 18.18
N HIS A 836 23.86 27.97 19.04
CA HIS A 836 23.06 27.00 19.76
C HIS A 836 23.56 26.81 21.19
N ARG A 837 22.64 26.51 22.12
CA ARG A 837 22.91 26.42 23.56
C ARG A 837 22.44 25.06 24.08
N TRP A 838 23.34 24.28 24.67
CA TRP A 838 23.01 22.99 25.27
C TRP A 838 23.08 23.06 26.79
N GLN A 839 22.05 22.52 27.44
CA GLN A 839 22.08 22.22 28.87
C GLN A 839 22.67 20.83 29.15
N GLY A 840 23.05 20.06 28.13
CA GLY A 840 23.45 18.65 28.30
C GLY A 840 22.34 17.81 28.91
N LEU A 841 21.11 18.00 28.43
CA LEU A 841 20.01 17.06 28.61
C LEU A 841 19.99 16.10 27.40
N ASP A 842 19.28 14.97 27.51
CA ASP A 842 19.17 14.02 26.40
C ASP A 842 18.65 14.75 25.16
N ALA A 843 19.46 14.84 24.11
CA ALA A 843 19.15 15.59 22.89
C ALA A 843 17.93 15.02 22.12
N ARG A 844 17.38 13.88 22.54
CA ARG A 844 16.12 13.33 22.04
C ARG A 844 14.88 13.84 22.78
N ARG A 845 15.04 14.60 23.87
CA ARG A 845 13.97 15.08 24.76
C ARG A 845 13.90 16.59 24.87
#